data_AF-A0A9K3LD95-F1
#
_entry.id   AF-A0A9K3LD95-F1
#
_cell.length_a   1.000
_cell.length_b   1.000
_cell.length_c   1.000
_cell.angle_alpha   90.00
_cell.angle_beta   90.00
_cell.angle_gamma   90.00
#
_symmetry.space_group_name_H-M   'P 1'
#
loop_
_entity.id
_entity.type
_entity.pdbx_description
1 polymer ?
#
loop_
_entity_poly.entity_id
_entity_poly.type
_entity_poly.pdbx_seq_one_letter_code
_entity_poly.pdbx_strand_id
1 'polypeptide(L)'
;MSLNRTRERYLLTCCVMLLRFSVGFMPVIRNIDLWSLPQKFESSRNKSGPRLLTSLDRFGFSRDLPVSAQLRDFMHRNDTRSLTLVGYVIAKRQLSQNLIFLDFHVGANRNNDENDDYDEFYTQEAYIFQALLKRDDYIGNHYKLYQKCLHMGTKLQVTGRASPTDNPGNVVLTIHSMKLITVPRQVQHIETILRQFLIAKEATANASKENDRAAVATYLLFQQQVSTACGFDSLDDLYHKINEVRDCSLATVPTFSHTTKPIRDLAKEILNDNLKDDPSFPLVWIDERSRDNSFVVPEAPHNWQTPPKTLLTPVKTESDSRSAATVSVLDILHQNVPYTTALGTIRVQAYVQNRRRFKGNITVLVVEEDDTYVSPDRGIQPTKHNQRLECILHPSILISSFDAVTYRNVAAVGSIVSLCGDLIYQQKDDPLTMGPTMWIREMNVVRAACQPSTIYTLIQMMKTGKVDLEEGADALCVPHSEMTAIVTNMTKTEQQWKANQLALSLQSNKGSPGYKLSQQQRHVLMKYWHLLRKYPVVDVPQIDQPASLPSELVVLMDDKPTSRWETRKRPQIEWMCRAISALIVQHPDYGKRKLSILDIGGGKGNLAYHLSRTIDNIEITVVDIGAGAIKNGRKKGLRISRGKMKPPLSMVNFQVADASISMLDGIEADVIVALHVCGHLTDVALFHAFHRNISFVIVPCCFKSNSHLKIPSDSSSGEGRPVNEWLEIPAEDWSQLKSIAEIQGNISKSNLGMRLICGIRANAIQRKLQAKTSVDCGDYASFLRISSFPVQYSTRNLAMIGYLNARSIGK
;
A
#
# COMPACT_ATOMS: atom_id res chain seq x y z
N MET A 1 20.46 -60.17 -13.33
CA MET A 1 19.74 -61.41 -13.70
C MET A 1 19.44 -62.15 -12.40
N SER A 2 18.23 -62.59 -12.03
CA SER A 2 16.87 -62.51 -12.60
C SER A 2 15.88 -62.41 -11.40
N LEU A 3 14.94 -61.46 -11.33
CA LEU A 3 13.62 -61.37 -12.00
C LEU A 3 12.55 -62.41 -11.59
N ASN A 4 11.45 -61.88 -11.03
CA ASN A 4 10.05 -62.36 -11.00
C ASN A 4 9.58 -63.56 -10.15
N ARG A 5 8.64 -63.26 -9.22
CA ARG A 5 7.32 -63.89 -8.94
C ARG A 5 6.73 -63.29 -7.64
N THR A 6 5.44 -62.96 -7.46
CA THR A 6 4.28 -62.82 -8.36
C THR A 6 3.28 -61.83 -7.70
N ARG A 7 2.48 -61.08 -8.47
CA ARG A 7 1.24 -60.44 -7.99
C ARG A 7 0.09 -61.45 -8.07
N GLU A 8 -0.80 -61.47 -7.07
CA GLU A 8 -2.28 -61.52 -7.19
C GLU A 8 -2.94 -62.07 -5.91
N ARG A 9 -3.82 -61.28 -5.29
CA ARG A 9 -5.12 -61.74 -4.76
C ARG A 9 -6.08 -60.56 -4.55
N TYR A 10 -7.33 -60.86 -4.84
CA TYR A 10 -8.41 -59.98 -5.27
C TYR A 10 -9.03 -59.03 -4.23
N LEU A 11 -9.82 -58.09 -4.79
CA LEU A 11 -10.82 -57.21 -4.16
C LEU A 11 -12.03 -57.94 -3.54
N LEU A 12 -12.90 -57.15 -2.87
CA LEU A 12 -14.16 -57.47 -2.16
C LEU A 12 -13.94 -58.16 -0.78
N THR A 13 -14.64 -57.79 0.30
CA THR A 13 -16.01 -57.25 0.39
C THR A 13 -16.17 -56.22 1.53
N CYS A 14 -17.04 -55.22 1.34
CA CYS A 14 -17.45 -54.27 2.40
C CYS A 14 -18.57 -54.82 3.29
N CYS A 15 -18.63 -54.33 4.53
CA CYS A 15 -19.77 -54.38 5.47
C CYS A 15 -20.16 -55.76 6.04
N VAL A 16 -20.20 -55.88 7.38
CA VAL A 16 -21.42 -55.95 8.22
C VAL A 16 -21.06 -56.42 9.65
N MET A 17 -21.33 -55.57 10.66
CA MET A 17 -21.57 -55.88 12.09
C MET A 17 -20.44 -56.48 12.98
N LEU A 18 -20.43 -56.33 14.32
CA LEU A 18 -20.92 -55.29 15.27
C LEU A 18 -20.36 -55.62 16.70
N LEU A 19 -20.37 -54.61 17.59
CA LEU A 19 -20.63 -54.69 19.06
C LEU A 19 -19.55 -55.03 20.13
N ARG A 20 -19.68 -54.25 21.25
CA ARG A 20 -19.15 -54.35 22.65
C ARG A 20 -17.70 -53.89 22.88
N PHE A 21 -17.35 -53.05 23.88
CA PHE A 21 -18.06 -52.39 25.03
C PHE A 21 -17.88 -50.84 24.94
N SER A 22 -18.82 -49.93 25.32
CA SER A 22 -19.36 -49.56 26.65
C SER A 22 -18.26 -49.03 27.61
N VAL A 23 -18.31 -47.88 28.32
CA VAL A 23 -19.35 -46.91 28.80
C VAL A 23 -18.67 -45.51 28.94
N GLY A 24 -19.29 -44.31 28.89
CA GLY A 24 -20.67 -43.87 28.58
C GLY A 24 -21.33 -42.97 29.66
N PHE A 25 -21.55 -41.67 29.42
CA PHE A 25 -22.42 -40.81 30.27
C PHE A 25 -23.34 -39.87 29.44
N MET A 26 -24.53 -39.57 29.98
CA MET A 26 -25.64 -38.82 29.36
C MET A 26 -26.07 -37.66 30.30
N PRO A 27 -26.86 -36.64 29.87
CA PRO A 27 -28.31 -36.76 29.60
C PRO A 27 -28.78 -36.07 28.29
N VAL A 28 -29.81 -36.51 27.53
CA VAL A 28 -31.28 -36.35 27.74
C VAL A 28 -31.64 -34.86 28.02
N ILE A 29 -32.40 -34.13 27.19
CA ILE A 29 -33.82 -34.29 26.84
C ILE A 29 -34.14 -33.90 25.38
N ARG A 30 -35.14 -34.61 24.83
CA ARG A 30 -35.80 -34.51 23.51
C ARG A 30 -36.59 -33.20 23.25
N ASN A 31 -36.81 -32.93 21.97
CA ASN A 31 -37.97 -32.27 21.30
C ASN A 31 -38.73 -31.12 22.00
N ILE A 32 -38.97 -30.03 21.26
CA ILE A 32 -40.31 -29.45 21.09
C ILE A 32 -40.36 -28.61 19.80
N ASP A 33 -41.57 -28.51 19.24
CA ASP A 33 -41.87 -28.05 17.89
C ASP A 33 -41.74 -26.54 17.61
N LEU A 34 -41.69 -26.27 16.32
CA LEU A 34 -41.93 -24.99 15.67
C LEU A 34 -43.43 -24.60 15.73
N TRP A 35 -43.71 -23.30 15.88
CA TRP A 35 -45.04 -22.63 15.83
C TRP A 35 -45.96 -22.68 17.07
N SER A 36 -45.99 -21.59 17.84
CA SER A 36 -47.24 -20.91 18.24
C SER A 36 -46.97 -19.57 18.95
N LEU A 37 -47.72 -18.53 18.57
CA LEU A 37 -47.95 -17.33 19.39
C LEU A 37 -49.04 -17.65 20.43
N PRO A 38 -49.07 -16.94 21.57
CA PRO A 38 -50.22 -16.05 21.76
C PRO A 38 -49.92 -14.72 22.46
N GLN A 39 -50.93 -13.84 22.43
CA GLN A 39 -50.97 -12.50 23.01
C GLN A 39 -51.22 -12.46 24.53
N LYS A 40 -51.13 -11.24 25.09
CA LYS A 40 -51.69 -10.74 26.36
C LYS A 40 -51.01 -11.19 27.67
N PHE A 41 -50.53 -10.20 28.42
CA PHE A 41 -51.20 -9.84 29.67
C PHE A 41 -50.96 -8.36 30.02
N GLU A 42 -51.95 -7.71 30.61
CA GLU A 42 -51.96 -6.28 30.92
C GLU A 42 -52.10 -6.04 32.43
N SER A 43 -51.41 -5.02 32.93
CA SER A 43 -51.64 -4.33 34.22
C SER A 43 -51.41 -5.07 35.56
N SER A 44 -50.48 -4.54 36.36
CA SER A 44 -50.83 -3.84 37.61
C SER A 44 -49.69 -2.91 38.06
N ARG A 45 -50.02 -1.91 38.90
CA ARG A 45 -49.14 -0.81 39.36
C ARG A 45 -48.15 -1.34 40.43
N ASN A 46 -46.97 -0.76 40.73
CA ASN A 46 -46.73 0.66 41.04
C ASN A 46 -45.23 1.00 41.26
N LYS A 47 -44.87 2.29 41.09
CA LYS A 47 -43.73 3.04 41.67
C LYS A 47 -42.24 2.77 41.27
N SER A 48 -41.66 3.84 40.69
CA SER A 48 -40.31 4.42 40.84
C SER A 48 -39.03 3.72 40.30
N GLY A 49 -38.55 4.23 39.14
CA GLY A 49 -37.13 4.39 38.79
C GLY A 49 -36.56 3.42 37.73
N PRO A 50 -35.44 3.75 37.03
CA PRO A 50 -34.81 5.06 36.80
C PRO A 50 -34.88 5.53 35.31
N ARG A 51 -34.73 6.82 35.04
CA ARG A 51 -34.63 7.35 33.65
C ARG A 51 -33.21 7.19 33.10
N LEU A 52 -33.05 6.44 32.01
CA LEU A 52 -31.87 6.48 31.15
C LEU A 52 -31.96 7.69 30.21
N LEU A 53 -31.13 8.71 30.44
CA LEU A 53 -31.00 9.88 29.58
C LEU A 53 -30.15 9.54 28.35
N THR A 54 -30.74 9.61 27.15
CA THR A 54 -30.00 9.58 25.89
C THR A 54 -29.28 10.91 25.66
N SER A 55 -27.95 10.90 25.63
CA SER A 55 -27.10 12.09 25.61
C SER A 55 -26.92 12.77 24.24
N LEU A 56 -27.81 12.52 23.28
CA LEU A 56 -27.65 12.95 21.88
C LEU A 56 -28.13 14.37 21.56
N ASP A 57 -28.98 14.98 22.41
CA ASP A 57 -29.62 16.27 22.08
C ASP A 57 -28.79 17.52 22.45
N ARG A 58 -27.58 17.37 23.01
CA ARG A 58 -26.76 18.51 23.48
C ARG A 58 -25.98 19.28 22.41
N PHE A 59 -26.10 18.93 21.13
CA PHE A 59 -25.28 19.53 20.07
C PHE A 59 -26.06 20.26 18.94
N GLY A 60 -27.36 20.50 19.12
CA GLY A 60 -28.08 21.53 18.35
C GLY A 60 -28.09 21.39 16.81
N PHE A 61 -27.96 20.18 16.27
CA PHE A 61 -28.05 19.93 14.83
C PHE A 61 -29.51 19.71 14.42
N SER A 62 -30.00 20.50 13.46
CA SER A 62 -31.18 20.10 12.67
C SER A 62 -30.85 18.80 11.93
N ARG A 63 -31.78 17.84 11.95
CA ARG A 63 -31.64 16.55 11.23
C ARG A 63 -31.89 16.70 9.73
N ASP A 64 -32.28 17.89 9.30
CA ASP A 64 -32.95 18.17 8.03
C ASP A 64 -32.01 18.88 7.03
N LEU A 65 -30.79 19.23 7.47
CA LEU A 65 -29.75 19.75 6.57
C LEU A 65 -29.37 18.69 5.52
N PRO A 66 -29.32 19.03 4.22
CA PRO A 66 -28.86 18.14 3.17
C PRO A 66 -27.49 17.53 3.48
N VAL A 67 -27.26 16.28 3.10
CA VAL A 67 -26.01 15.55 3.36
C VAL A 67 -24.78 16.32 2.83
N SER A 68 -24.92 17.07 1.73
CA SER A 68 -23.90 17.96 1.18
C SER A 68 -23.60 19.19 2.05
N ALA A 69 -24.60 19.75 2.73
CA ALA A 69 -24.42 20.83 3.70
C ALA A 69 -23.73 20.33 4.97
N GLN A 70 -24.14 19.15 5.48
CA GLN A 70 -23.45 18.49 6.59
C GLN A 70 -21.98 18.20 6.24
N LEU A 71 -21.69 17.71 5.02
CA LEU A 71 -20.33 17.45 4.54
C LEU A 71 -19.46 18.71 4.45
N ARG A 72 -20.00 19.84 3.98
CA ARG A 72 -19.30 21.13 4.02
C ARG A 72 -18.99 21.55 5.45
N ASP A 73 -19.97 21.47 6.35
CA ASP A 73 -19.77 21.80 7.77
C ASP A 73 -18.72 20.88 8.44
N PHE A 74 -18.65 19.59 8.08
CA PHE A 74 -17.58 18.69 8.50
C PHE A 74 -16.20 19.06 7.94
N MET A 75 -16.12 19.49 6.68
CA MET A 75 -14.87 19.96 6.05
C MET A 75 -14.27 21.17 6.79
N HIS A 76 -15.10 22.02 7.41
CA HIS A 76 -14.64 23.15 8.21
C HIS A 76 -14.30 22.78 9.67
N ARG A 77 -14.93 21.75 10.26
CA ARG A 77 -14.80 21.42 11.69
C ARG A 77 -13.76 20.35 12.05
N ASN A 78 -13.13 19.68 11.08
CA ASN A 78 -12.14 18.60 11.30
C ASN A 78 -12.64 17.41 12.15
N ASP A 79 -13.96 17.22 12.28
CA ASP A 79 -14.56 16.14 13.08
C ASP A 79 -14.59 14.79 12.30
N THR A 80 -14.49 13.67 13.01
CA THR A 80 -14.54 12.32 12.41
C THR A 80 -15.87 11.64 12.74
N ARG A 81 -16.76 11.51 11.76
CA ARG A 81 -18.07 10.87 11.94
C ARG A 81 -18.35 9.75 10.94
N SER A 82 -19.24 8.84 11.31
CA SER A 82 -19.80 7.86 10.39
C SER A 82 -20.83 8.51 9.48
N LEU A 83 -20.66 8.40 8.17
CA LEU A 83 -21.58 8.91 7.15
C LEU A 83 -22.03 7.77 6.23
N THR A 84 -23.25 7.89 5.70
CA THR A 84 -23.81 7.00 4.67
C THR A 84 -24.13 7.85 3.44
N LEU A 85 -23.50 7.54 2.31
CA LEU A 85 -23.66 8.27 1.05
C LEU A 85 -24.20 7.34 -0.03
N VAL A 86 -25.05 7.87 -0.92
CA VAL A 86 -25.52 7.19 -2.13
C VAL A 86 -24.96 7.89 -3.36
N GLY A 87 -24.46 7.15 -4.35
CA GLY A 87 -23.81 7.75 -5.50
C GLY A 87 -23.16 6.74 -6.45
N TYR A 88 -22.44 7.26 -7.45
CA TYR A 88 -21.78 6.46 -8.48
C TYR A 88 -20.27 6.45 -8.31
N VAL A 89 -19.66 5.29 -8.53
CA VAL A 89 -18.21 5.19 -8.73
C VAL A 89 -17.86 5.82 -10.08
N ILE A 90 -17.18 6.97 -10.08
CA ILE A 90 -16.71 7.65 -11.30
C ILE A 90 -15.23 7.44 -11.58
N ALA A 91 -14.47 6.95 -10.60
CA ALA A 91 -13.11 6.45 -10.80
C ALA A 91 -12.75 5.44 -9.71
N LYS A 92 -11.81 4.54 -10.02
CA LYS A 92 -11.25 3.56 -9.09
C LYS A 92 -9.75 3.45 -9.29
N ARG A 93 -9.00 3.60 -8.19
CA ARG A 93 -7.53 3.61 -8.16
C ARG A 93 -7.05 2.56 -7.17
N GLN A 94 -6.49 1.46 -7.66
CA GLN A 94 -5.90 0.43 -6.80
C GLN A 94 -4.44 0.77 -6.51
N LEU A 95 -4.13 1.24 -5.30
CA LEU A 95 -2.76 1.57 -4.89
C LEU A 95 -1.96 0.34 -4.44
N SER A 96 -2.64 -0.68 -3.90
CA SER A 96 -2.04 -1.96 -3.54
C SER A 96 -3.07 -3.07 -3.63
N GLN A 97 -2.69 -4.33 -3.35
CA GLN A 97 -3.66 -5.41 -3.21
C GLN A 97 -4.65 -5.18 -2.05
N ASN A 98 -4.32 -4.34 -1.08
CA ASN A 98 -5.09 -4.14 0.15
C ASN A 98 -5.71 -2.73 0.27
N LEU A 99 -5.57 -1.88 -0.75
CA LEU A 99 -6.00 -0.48 -0.71
C LEU A 99 -6.52 0.02 -2.06
N ILE A 100 -7.77 0.50 -2.07
CA ILE A 100 -8.43 1.09 -3.24
C ILE A 100 -9.01 2.45 -2.87
N PHE A 101 -8.68 3.47 -3.65
CA PHE A 101 -9.40 4.74 -3.64
C PHE A 101 -10.51 4.71 -4.69
N LEU A 102 -11.68 5.23 -4.34
CA LEU A 102 -12.79 5.49 -5.24
C LEU A 102 -13.01 7.00 -5.30
N ASP A 103 -13.30 7.53 -6.48
CA ASP A 103 -14.01 8.81 -6.59
C ASP A 103 -15.49 8.50 -6.73
N PHE A 104 -16.30 9.18 -5.92
CA PHE A 104 -17.70 8.85 -5.71
C PHE A 104 -18.57 10.08 -5.92
N HIS A 105 -19.37 10.06 -6.98
CA HIS A 105 -20.29 11.12 -7.38
C HIS A 105 -21.61 10.97 -6.64
N VAL A 106 -21.81 11.80 -5.62
CA VAL A 106 -23.05 11.85 -4.84
C VAL A 106 -23.96 12.86 -5.51
N GLY A 107 -25.04 12.35 -6.12
CA GLY A 107 -26.12 13.19 -6.61
C GLY A 107 -26.86 13.82 -5.43
N ALA A 108 -27.47 14.99 -5.65
CA ALA A 108 -28.42 15.52 -4.70
C ALA A 108 -29.57 14.51 -4.55
N ASN A 109 -29.85 14.12 -3.30
CA ASN A 109 -30.92 13.17 -3.01
C ASN A 109 -32.24 13.92 -3.15
N ARG A 110 -32.85 13.92 -4.35
CA ARG A 110 -34.27 14.24 -4.51
C ARG A 110 -35.03 13.21 -3.66
N ASN A 111 -35.40 13.59 -2.44
CA ASN A 111 -36.42 12.85 -1.70
C ASN A 111 -37.70 12.92 -2.54
N ASN A 112 -38.47 11.82 -2.58
CA ASN A 112 -39.65 11.69 -3.43
C ASN A 112 -40.87 12.47 -2.89
N ASP A 113 -40.69 13.73 -2.51
CA ASP A 113 -41.80 14.65 -2.29
C ASP A 113 -42.27 15.15 -3.66
N GLU A 114 -43.12 14.35 -4.31
CA GLU A 114 -43.59 14.49 -5.70
C GLU A 114 -44.51 15.72 -5.96
N ASN A 115 -44.46 16.76 -5.10
CA ASN A 115 -45.45 17.86 -5.07
C ASN A 115 -44.90 19.29 -5.23
N ASP A 116 -43.57 19.49 -5.30
CA ASP A 116 -43.00 20.84 -5.49
C ASP A 116 -42.63 21.09 -6.96
N ASP A 117 -43.52 21.77 -7.68
CA ASP A 117 -43.43 22.18 -9.11
C ASP A 117 -42.35 23.27 -9.39
N TYR A 118 -41.34 23.39 -8.53
CA TYR A 118 -40.22 24.34 -8.64
C TYR A 118 -39.00 23.72 -9.34
N ASP A 119 -39.14 23.42 -10.63
CA ASP A 119 -37.98 23.02 -11.45
C ASP A 119 -37.27 24.21 -12.11
N GLU A 120 -36.07 23.92 -12.63
CA GLU A 120 -35.28 24.67 -13.63
C GLU A 120 -34.08 25.56 -13.19
N PHE A 121 -34.05 26.21 -12.02
CA PHE A 121 -32.94 27.14 -11.68
C PHE A 121 -31.82 26.66 -10.73
N TYR A 122 -31.95 25.50 -10.09
CA TYR A 122 -30.84 24.91 -9.34
C TYR A 122 -30.11 23.84 -10.16
N THR A 123 -29.06 24.26 -10.88
CA THR A 123 -27.99 23.34 -11.31
C THR A 123 -27.26 22.82 -10.08
N GLN A 124 -27.84 21.81 -9.42
CA GLN A 124 -27.33 21.26 -8.18
C GLN A 124 -25.95 20.65 -8.41
N GLU A 125 -24.91 21.35 -7.91
CA GLU A 125 -23.51 20.93 -7.99
C GLU A 125 -23.37 19.48 -7.51
N ALA A 126 -23.00 18.57 -8.42
CA ALA A 126 -22.74 17.20 -8.04
C ALA A 126 -21.37 17.09 -7.35
N TYR A 127 -21.37 16.54 -6.14
CA TYR A 127 -20.16 16.49 -5.32
C TYR A 127 -19.38 15.19 -5.51
N ILE A 128 -18.07 15.32 -5.71
CA ILE A 128 -17.14 14.20 -5.85
C ILE A 128 -16.41 13.98 -4.53
N PHE A 129 -16.68 12.85 -3.89
CA PHE A 129 -16.01 12.45 -2.65
C PHE A 129 -14.95 11.39 -2.90
N GLN A 130 -13.85 11.48 -2.17
CA GLN A 130 -12.85 10.41 -2.14
C GLN A 130 -13.22 9.40 -1.06
N ALA A 131 -13.43 8.15 -1.46
CA ALA A 131 -13.69 7.05 -0.54
C ALA A 131 -12.53 6.05 -0.59
N LEU A 132 -12.25 5.41 0.54
CA LEU A 132 -11.09 4.55 0.75
C LEU A 132 -11.53 3.18 1.25
N LEU A 133 -11.30 2.16 0.44
CA LEU A 133 -11.51 0.76 0.78
C LEU A 133 -10.18 0.17 1.25
N LYS A 134 -10.08 -0.22 2.51
CA LYS A 134 -8.94 -0.98 3.06
C LYS A 134 -9.35 -2.43 3.23
N ARG A 135 -8.42 -3.36 3.01
CA ARG A 135 -8.68 -4.79 3.26
C ARG A 135 -8.89 -5.09 4.74
N ASP A 136 -8.17 -4.39 5.62
CA ASP A 136 -8.18 -4.66 7.06
C ASP A 136 -9.55 -4.33 7.71
N ASP A 137 -10.37 -3.51 7.05
CA ASP A 137 -11.73 -3.15 7.49
C ASP A 137 -12.79 -4.21 7.10
N TYR A 138 -12.40 -5.29 6.39
CA TYR A 138 -13.29 -6.32 5.85
C TYR A 138 -12.83 -7.73 6.20
N ILE A 139 -13.73 -8.52 6.80
CA ILE A 139 -13.48 -9.92 7.14
C ILE A 139 -13.45 -10.78 5.86
N GLY A 140 -12.56 -11.78 5.79
CA GLY A 140 -12.56 -12.82 4.76
C GLY A 140 -12.26 -12.34 3.33
N ASN A 141 -12.95 -12.93 2.34
CA ASN A 141 -12.76 -12.61 0.91
C ASN A 141 -13.63 -11.44 0.42
N HIS A 142 -14.45 -10.81 1.26
CA HIS A 142 -15.42 -9.78 0.84
C HIS A 142 -14.74 -8.59 0.18
N TYR A 143 -13.60 -8.14 0.73
CA TYR A 143 -12.78 -7.12 0.11
C TYR A 143 -12.39 -7.47 -1.34
N LYS A 144 -12.08 -8.73 -1.67
CA LYS A 144 -11.73 -9.14 -3.04
C LYS A 144 -12.93 -9.18 -3.97
N LEU A 145 -14.12 -9.51 -3.47
CA LEU A 145 -15.37 -9.46 -4.24
C LEU A 145 -15.69 -8.00 -4.59
N TYR A 146 -15.79 -7.13 -3.59
CA TYR A 146 -16.02 -5.70 -3.80
C TYR A 146 -14.91 -5.06 -4.64
N GLN A 147 -13.63 -5.33 -4.37
CA GLN A 147 -12.49 -4.90 -5.20
C GLN A 147 -12.69 -5.19 -6.69
N LYS A 148 -13.31 -6.32 -7.05
CA LYS A 148 -13.58 -6.66 -8.45
C LYS A 148 -14.88 -6.03 -8.96
N CYS A 149 -15.95 -6.00 -8.17
CA CYS A 149 -17.26 -5.50 -8.58
C CYS A 149 -17.38 -3.97 -8.65
N LEU A 150 -16.54 -3.24 -7.91
CA LEU A 150 -16.47 -1.78 -7.96
C LEU A 150 -15.93 -1.36 -9.33
N HIS A 151 -16.81 -0.99 -10.26
CA HIS A 151 -16.48 -0.53 -11.60
C HIS A 151 -16.98 0.90 -11.80
N MET A 152 -16.49 1.58 -12.84
CA MET A 152 -17.01 2.89 -13.19
C MET A 152 -18.48 2.77 -13.64
N GLY A 153 -19.35 3.66 -13.16
CA GLY A 153 -20.79 3.62 -13.35
C GLY A 153 -21.56 2.77 -12.33
N THR A 154 -20.89 2.09 -11.38
CA THR A 154 -21.58 1.32 -10.34
C THR A 154 -22.24 2.25 -9.32
N LYS A 155 -23.56 2.12 -9.09
CA LYS A 155 -24.29 2.87 -8.05
C LYS A 155 -24.22 2.11 -6.72
N LEU A 156 -23.79 2.78 -5.65
CA LEU A 156 -23.62 2.21 -4.32
C LEU A 156 -24.31 3.06 -3.26
N GLN A 157 -24.62 2.43 -2.13
CA GLN A 157 -24.74 3.07 -0.84
C GLN A 157 -23.49 2.68 -0.04
N VAL A 158 -22.66 3.65 0.34
CA VAL A 158 -21.43 3.42 1.11
C VAL A 158 -21.57 4.02 2.51
N THR A 159 -21.25 3.22 3.53
CA THR A 159 -21.18 3.70 4.92
C THR A 159 -19.74 3.62 5.41
N GLY A 160 -19.21 4.74 5.88
CA GLY A 160 -17.81 4.88 6.24
C GLY A 160 -17.57 5.94 7.30
N ARG A 161 -16.35 6.01 7.85
CA ARG A 161 -15.92 7.13 8.70
C ARG A 161 -15.29 8.18 7.81
N ALA A 162 -15.92 9.34 7.75
CA ALA A 162 -15.32 10.54 7.22
C ALA A 162 -14.16 10.94 8.12
N SER A 163 -13.05 11.33 7.52
CA SER A 163 -11.93 11.94 8.24
C SER A 163 -11.37 13.09 7.41
N PRO A 164 -10.99 14.22 8.03
CA PRO A 164 -10.25 15.24 7.34
C PRO A 164 -8.91 14.68 6.87
N THR A 165 -8.34 15.32 5.87
CA THR A 165 -7.00 15.02 5.39
C THR A 165 -6.08 16.21 5.64
N ASP A 166 -4.76 16.04 5.49
CA ASP A 166 -3.79 17.14 5.60
C ASP A 166 -4.02 18.28 4.58
N ASN A 167 -4.90 18.02 3.62
CA ASN A 167 -5.49 18.94 2.66
C ASN A 167 -6.72 19.64 3.27
N PRO A 168 -6.66 20.96 3.54
CA PRO A 168 -7.85 21.73 3.92
C PRO A 168 -8.97 21.56 2.88
N GLY A 169 -10.21 21.48 3.36
CA GLY A 169 -11.40 21.28 2.52
C GLY A 169 -11.56 19.87 1.94
N ASN A 170 -10.66 18.91 2.21
CA ASN A 170 -10.79 17.54 1.67
C ASN A 170 -11.05 16.51 2.78
N VAL A 171 -12.14 15.76 2.61
CA VAL A 171 -12.52 14.63 3.45
C VAL A 171 -12.32 13.32 2.68
N VAL A 172 -11.79 12.29 3.35
CA VAL A 172 -11.77 10.92 2.83
C VAL A 172 -12.70 10.04 3.66
N LEU A 173 -13.61 9.34 2.99
CA LEU A 173 -14.53 8.38 3.61
C LEU A 173 -13.87 6.98 3.67
N THR A 174 -13.35 6.56 4.81
CA THR A 174 -12.93 5.15 4.99
C THR A 174 -14.18 4.27 5.03
N ILE A 175 -14.38 3.41 4.03
CA ILE A 175 -15.59 2.59 3.89
C ILE A 175 -15.49 1.36 4.78
N HIS A 176 -16.54 1.08 5.56
CA HIS A 176 -16.68 -0.13 6.38
C HIS A 176 -17.83 -1.04 5.89
N SER A 177 -18.85 -0.46 5.26
CA SER A 177 -19.97 -1.20 4.68
C SER A 177 -20.34 -0.59 3.33
N MET A 178 -20.80 -1.45 2.42
CA MET A 178 -21.37 -1.01 1.16
C MET A 178 -22.52 -1.92 0.73
N LYS A 179 -23.50 -1.32 0.05
CA LYS A 179 -24.60 -1.98 -0.62
C LYS A 179 -24.56 -1.59 -2.09
N LEU A 180 -24.51 -2.58 -2.97
CA LEU A 180 -24.69 -2.38 -4.41
C LEU A 180 -26.16 -2.01 -4.66
N ILE A 181 -26.40 -0.90 -5.37
CA ILE A 181 -27.75 -0.44 -5.74
C ILE A 181 -28.03 -0.74 -7.20
N THR A 182 -27.05 -0.49 -8.09
CA THR A 182 -27.22 -0.66 -9.53
C THR A 182 -25.89 -1.08 -10.15
N VAL A 183 -25.91 -2.08 -11.03
CA VAL A 183 -24.73 -2.47 -11.81
C VAL A 183 -24.39 -1.42 -12.88
N PRO A 184 -23.12 -1.29 -13.29
CA PRO A 184 -22.71 -0.26 -14.26
C PRO A 184 -23.23 -0.56 -15.67
N ARG A 185 -23.47 0.48 -16.46
CA ARG A 185 -23.96 0.41 -17.85
C ARG A 185 -22.90 -0.05 -18.88
N GLN A 186 -22.15 -1.10 -18.56
CA GLN A 186 -21.15 -1.70 -19.46
C GLN A 186 -21.14 -3.23 -19.33
N VAL A 187 -21.42 -3.94 -20.43
CA VAL A 187 -21.53 -5.42 -20.49
C VAL A 187 -20.35 -6.13 -19.82
N GLN A 188 -19.11 -5.67 -20.06
CA GLN A 188 -17.90 -6.30 -19.49
C GLN A 188 -17.82 -6.20 -17.96
N HIS A 189 -18.37 -5.13 -17.39
CA HIS A 189 -18.42 -4.90 -15.95
C HIS A 189 -19.55 -5.70 -15.32
N ILE A 190 -20.73 -5.76 -15.95
CA ILE A 190 -21.84 -6.64 -15.53
C ILE A 190 -21.38 -8.10 -15.56
N GLU A 191 -20.71 -8.54 -16.64
CA GLU A 191 -20.11 -9.88 -16.74
C GLU A 191 -19.13 -10.17 -15.59
N THR A 192 -18.31 -9.19 -15.21
CA THR A 192 -17.35 -9.32 -14.09
C THR A 192 -18.07 -9.47 -12.74
N ILE A 193 -19.18 -8.76 -12.53
CA ILE A 193 -20.04 -8.85 -11.34
C ILE A 193 -20.74 -10.21 -11.29
N LEU A 194 -21.36 -10.67 -12.39
CA LEU A 194 -21.97 -12.01 -12.49
C LEU A 194 -20.95 -13.13 -12.22
N ARG A 195 -19.70 -12.98 -12.68
CA ARG A 195 -18.61 -13.91 -12.34
C ARG A 195 -18.27 -13.92 -10.85
N GLN A 196 -18.30 -12.76 -10.16
CA GLN A 196 -18.08 -12.72 -8.72
C GLN A 196 -19.27 -13.28 -7.93
N PHE A 197 -20.49 -13.08 -8.42
CA PHE A 197 -21.71 -13.69 -7.88
C PHE A 197 -21.63 -15.23 -7.91
N LEU A 198 -21.19 -15.82 -9.02
CA LEU A 198 -21.00 -17.28 -9.12
C LEU A 198 -19.89 -17.80 -8.21
N ILE A 199 -18.76 -17.10 -8.11
CA ILE A 199 -17.70 -17.43 -7.14
C ILE A 199 -18.23 -17.34 -5.71
N ALA A 200 -19.09 -16.35 -5.40
CA ALA A 200 -19.74 -16.26 -4.10
C ALA A 200 -20.70 -17.43 -3.85
N LYS A 201 -21.46 -17.91 -4.85
CA LYS A 201 -22.34 -19.11 -4.71
C LYS A 201 -21.54 -20.35 -4.32
N GLU A 202 -20.44 -20.61 -5.01
CA GLU A 202 -19.54 -21.73 -4.70
C GLU A 202 -18.92 -21.57 -3.29
N ALA A 203 -18.56 -20.34 -2.91
CA ALA A 203 -18.04 -20.04 -1.58
C ALA A 203 -19.10 -20.22 -0.47
N THR A 204 -20.37 -19.85 -0.68
CA THR A 204 -21.48 -20.14 0.25
C THR A 204 -21.64 -21.65 0.46
N ALA A 205 -21.61 -22.44 -0.63
CA ALA A 205 -21.77 -23.89 -0.57
C ALA A 205 -20.62 -24.58 0.19
N ASN A 206 -19.39 -24.04 0.09
CA ASN A 206 -18.24 -24.55 0.85
C ASN A 206 -18.26 -24.09 2.31
N ALA A 207 -18.51 -22.81 2.58
CA ALA A 207 -18.63 -22.28 3.94
C ALA A 207 -19.75 -22.95 4.75
N SER A 208 -20.85 -23.34 4.08
CA SER A 208 -21.94 -24.12 4.69
C SER A 208 -21.47 -25.51 5.16
N LYS A 209 -20.65 -26.21 4.35
CA LYS A 209 -20.05 -27.50 4.75
C LYS A 209 -19.05 -27.34 5.90
N GLU A 210 -18.38 -26.19 5.98
CA GLU A 210 -17.42 -25.83 7.04
C GLU A 210 -18.11 -25.23 8.29
N ASN A 211 -19.45 -25.09 8.29
CA ASN A 211 -20.26 -24.43 9.33
C ASN A 211 -19.90 -22.95 9.62
N ASP A 212 -19.21 -22.24 8.70
CA ASP A 212 -18.94 -20.81 8.83
C ASP A 212 -20.19 -19.97 8.49
N ARG A 213 -21.05 -19.80 9.50
CA ARG A 213 -22.28 -19.00 9.41
C ARG A 213 -22.02 -17.54 9.02
N ALA A 214 -20.88 -16.96 9.40
CA ALA A 214 -20.57 -15.55 9.12
C ALA A 214 -20.19 -15.35 7.64
N ALA A 215 -19.38 -16.25 7.08
CA ALA A 215 -19.10 -16.27 5.65
C ALA A 215 -20.37 -16.57 4.82
N VAL A 216 -21.18 -17.56 5.22
CA VAL A 216 -22.46 -17.88 4.56
C VAL A 216 -23.38 -16.65 4.50
N ALA A 217 -23.63 -16.00 5.65
CA ALA A 217 -24.48 -14.82 5.71
C ALA A 217 -23.98 -13.68 4.82
N THR A 218 -22.66 -13.47 4.73
CA THR A 218 -22.11 -12.36 3.94
C THR A 218 -22.09 -12.65 2.44
N TYR A 219 -21.80 -13.88 2.02
CA TYR A 219 -21.91 -14.26 0.60
C TYR A 219 -23.37 -14.21 0.12
N LEU A 220 -24.33 -14.59 0.96
CA LEU A 220 -25.77 -14.44 0.67
C LEU A 220 -26.18 -12.98 0.56
N LEU A 221 -25.73 -12.10 1.48
CA LEU A 221 -25.99 -10.66 1.39
C LEU A 221 -25.42 -10.06 0.10
N PHE A 222 -24.19 -10.43 -0.28
CA PHE A 222 -23.61 -10.00 -1.56
C PHE A 222 -24.39 -10.52 -2.77
N GLN A 223 -24.85 -11.78 -2.74
CA GLN A 223 -25.68 -12.35 -3.81
C GLN A 223 -27.01 -11.61 -3.95
N GLN A 224 -27.71 -11.35 -2.86
CA GLN A 224 -28.96 -10.58 -2.84
C GLN A 224 -28.73 -9.16 -3.38
N GLN A 225 -27.67 -8.48 -2.95
CA GLN A 225 -27.29 -7.16 -3.46
C GLN A 225 -27.04 -7.16 -4.97
N VAL A 226 -26.40 -8.19 -5.53
CA VAL A 226 -26.21 -8.32 -6.98
C VAL A 226 -27.52 -8.59 -7.70
N SER A 227 -28.41 -9.45 -7.17
CA SER A 227 -29.71 -9.72 -7.79
C SER A 227 -30.55 -8.46 -7.94
N THR A 228 -30.75 -7.73 -6.84
CA THR A 228 -31.49 -6.46 -6.84
C THR A 228 -30.83 -5.41 -7.75
N ALA A 229 -29.50 -5.32 -7.75
CA ALA A 229 -28.78 -4.35 -8.57
C ALA A 229 -28.76 -4.68 -10.07
N CYS A 230 -29.04 -5.92 -10.44
CA CYS A 230 -29.29 -6.39 -11.81
C CYS A 230 -30.79 -6.35 -12.20
N GLY A 231 -31.66 -5.78 -11.35
CA GLY A 231 -33.09 -5.62 -11.63
C GLY A 231 -33.95 -6.87 -11.45
N PHE A 232 -33.47 -7.90 -10.73
CA PHE A 232 -34.26 -9.10 -10.42
C PHE A 232 -34.96 -8.96 -9.06
N ASP A 233 -36.21 -9.42 -8.98
CA ASP A 233 -37.04 -9.35 -7.77
C ASP A 233 -36.52 -10.29 -6.66
N SER A 234 -36.08 -11.50 -7.02
CA SER A 234 -35.48 -12.45 -6.09
C SER A 234 -34.06 -12.88 -6.50
N LEU A 235 -33.41 -13.61 -5.58
CA LEU A 235 -32.13 -14.28 -5.86
C LEU A 235 -32.32 -15.51 -6.76
N ASP A 236 -33.48 -16.15 -6.68
CA ASP A 236 -33.77 -17.38 -7.41
C ASP A 236 -34.06 -17.10 -8.90
N ASP A 237 -34.62 -15.95 -9.23
CA ASP A 237 -34.82 -15.52 -10.64
C ASP A 237 -33.49 -15.36 -11.38
N LEU A 238 -32.52 -14.69 -10.76
CA LEU A 238 -31.17 -14.57 -11.32
C LEU A 238 -30.48 -15.93 -11.43
N TYR A 239 -30.70 -16.85 -10.46
CA TYR A 239 -30.17 -18.21 -10.57
C TYR A 239 -30.85 -19.04 -11.67
N HIS A 240 -32.17 -18.95 -11.81
CA HIS A 240 -32.91 -19.58 -12.90
C HIS A 240 -32.37 -19.09 -14.24
N LYS A 241 -32.23 -17.77 -14.40
CA LYS A 241 -31.75 -17.17 -15.63
C LYS A 241 -30.30 -17.54 -15.97
N ILE A 242 -29.42 -17.59 -14.98
CA ILE A 242 -28.05 -18.09 -15.20
C ILE A 242 -28.04 -19.56 -15.61
N ASN A 243 -28.90 -20.40 -15.03
CA ASN A 243 -28.99 -21.82 -15.38
C ASN A 243 -29.55 -22.00 -16.81
N GLU A 244 -30.58 -21.26 -17.20
CA GLU A 244 -31.15 -21.25 -18.56
C GLU A 244 -30.06 -21.03 -19.63
N VAL A 245 -29.27 -19.96 -19.51
CA VAL A 245 -28.19 -19.66 -20.48
C VAL A 245 -27.00 -20.63 -20.35
N ARG A 246 -26.86 -21.33 -19.20
CA ARG A 246 -25.83 -22.35 -18.98
C ARG A 246 -26.19 -23.69 -19.63
N ASP A 247 -27.45 -24.11 -19.55
CA ASP A 247 -27.93 -25.40 -20.06
C ASP A 247 -27.96 -25.40 -21.60
N CYS A 248 -28.20 -24.25 -22.23
CA CYS A 248 -27.95 -24.04 -23.66
C CYS A 248 -26.48 -24.23 -24.10
N SER A 249 -25.53 -24.36 -23.17
CA SER A 249 -24.09 -24.36 -23.43
C SER A 249 -23.33 -25.59 -22.91
N LEU A 250 -23.98 -26.56 -22.24
CA LEU A 250 -23.28 -27.64 -21.54
C LEU A 250 -23.83 -29.05 -21.79
N ALA A 251 -23.54 -29.57 -22.99
CA ALA A 251 -23.04 -30.93 -23.08
C ALA A 251 -21.49 -30.89 -22.95
N THR A 252 -20.97 -31.40 -21.83
CA THR A 252 -19.53 -31.61 -21.53
C THR A 252 -18.63 -30.34 -21.36
N VAL A 253 -18.21 -30.07 -20.11
CA VAL A 253 -16.82 -29.78 -19.64
C VAL A 253 -16.86 -29.22 -18.19
N PRO A 254 -16.11 -29.76 -17.20
CA PRO A 254 -16.36 -29.48 -15.78
C PRO A 254 -15.58 -28.30 -15.17
N THR A 255 -14.97 -27.40 -15.95
CA THR A 255 -14.14 -26.31 -15.38
C THR A 255 -14.56 -24.92 -15.88
N PHE A 256 -14.81 -24.02 -14.92
CA PHE A 256 -15.32 -22.65 -15.09
C PHE A 256 -14.44 -21.66 -15.90
N SER A 257 -13.43 -22.16 -16.60
CA SER A 257 -12.29 -21.34 -17.07
C SER A 257 -12.46 -20.68 -18.45
N HIS A 258 -13.38 -21.16 -19.32
CA HIS A 258 -13.34 -20.78 -20.74
C HIS A 258 -14.65 -20.42 -21.47
N THR A 259 -15.85 -20.72 -20.97
CA THR A 259 -17.11 -20.30 -21.63
C THR A 259 -17.49 -18.88 -21.24
N THR A 260 -17.02 -17.89 -22.00
CA THR A 260 -17.34 -16.47 -21.75
C THR A 260 -18.68 -16.02 -22.32
N LYS A 261 -19.13 -16.65 -23.41
CA LYS A 261 -20.31 -16.23 -24.18
C LYS A 261 -21.63 -16.22 -23.35
N PRO A 262 -22.04 -17.30 -22.64
CA PRO A 262 -23.29 -17.30 -21.86
C PRO A 262 -23.44 -16.13 -20.89
N ILE A 263 -22.43 -15.92 -20.02
CA ILE A 263 -22.47 -14.85 -19.01
C ILE A 263 -22.43 -13.47 -19.68
N ARG A 264 -21.74 -13.33 -20.81
CA ARG A 264 -21.68 -12.09 -21.57
C ARG A 264 -23.00 -11.76 -22.28
N ASP A 265 -23.74 -12.77 -22.73
CA ASP A 265 -25.04 -12.58 -23.35
C ASP A 265 -26.11 -12.20 -22.30
N LEU A 266 -26.14 -12.87 -21.13
CA LEU A 266 -26.93 -12.43 -19.98
C LEU A 266 -26.55 -11.00 -19.51
N ALA A 267 -25.27 -10.63 -19.58
CA ALA A 267 -24.82 -9.28 -19.25
C ALA A 267 -25.26 -8.21 -20.28
N LYS A 268 -25.69 -8.59 -21.50
CA LYS A 268 -26.37 -7.69 -22.45
C LYS A 268 -27.85 -7.58 -22.13
N GLU A 269 -28.50 -8.70 -21.84
CA GLU A 269 -29.92 -8.75 -21.43
C GLU A 269 -30.16 -7.86 -20.21
N ILE A 270 -29.36 -8.01 -19.15
CA ILE A 270 -29.42 -7.13 -17.97
C ILE A 270 -29.22 -5.66 -18.34
N LEU A 271 -28.31 -5.35 -19.27
CA LEU A 271 -28.03 -3.98 -19.70
C LEU A 271 -29.18 -3.34 -20.48
N ASN A 272 -29.85 -4.12 -21.33
CA ASN A 272 -30.88 -3.65 -22.25
C ASN A 272 -32.26 -3.64 -21.59
N ASP A 273 -32.58 -4.69 -20.83
CA ASP A 273 -33.95 -5.05 -20.49
C ASP A 273 -34.26 -4.82 -18.99
N ASN A 274 -33.27 -4.97 -18.10
CA ASN A 274 -33.46 -4.88 -16.65
C ASN A 274 -32.98 -3.55 -16.03
N LEU A 275 -32.00 -2.87 -16.63
CA LEU A 275 -31.45 -1.62 -16.11
C LEU A 275 -32.31 -0.41 -16.52
N LYS A 276 -33.28 -0.08 -15.66
CA LYS A 276 -34.06 1.17 -15.76
C LYS A 276 -33.17 2.39 -16.03
N ASP A 277 -33.69 3.32 -16.83
CA ASP A 277 -33.04 4.62 -17.02
C ASP A 277 -33.03 5.42 -15.72
N ASP A 278 -31.82 5.78 -15.31
CA ASP A 278 -31.55 6.54 -14.11
C ASP A 278 -31.00 7.91 -14.53
N PRO A 279 -31.81 8.98 -14.48
CA PRO A 279 -31.40 10.31 -14.94
C PRO A 279 -30.26 10.90 -14.09
N SER A 280 -29.97 10.32 -12.92
CA SER A 280 -28.81 10.71 -12.11
C SER A 280 -27.50 10.02 -12.53
N PHE A 281 -27.53 9.11 -13.52
CA PHE A 281 -26.34 8.44 -14.04
C PHE A 281 -25.44 9.44 -14.79
N PRO A 282 -24.16 9.61 -14.38
CA PRO A 282 -23.31 10.67 -14.92
C PRO A 282 -22.70 10.29 -16.28
N LEU A 283 -23.54 10.20 -17.33
CA LEU A 283 -23.17 9.80 -18.70
C LEU A 283 -21.96 10.58 -19.23
N VAL A 284 -22.05 11.91 -19.20
CA VAL A 284 -21.01 12.84 -19.68
C VAL A 284 -19.64 12.53 -19.06
N TRP A 285 -19.61 12.20 -17.77
CA TRP A 285 -18.36 11.95 -17.05
C TRP A 285 -17.75 10.58 -17.35
N ILE A 286 -18.57 9.61 -17.75
CA ILE A 286 -18.15 8.22 -17.95
C ILE A 286 -17.54 8.02 -19.35
N ASP A 287 -18.12 8.63 -20.39
CA ASP A 287 -17.63 8.49 -21.76
C ASP A 287 -16.30 9.21 -21.98
N GLU A 288 -16.12 10.40 -21.39
CA GLU A 288 -14.83 11.11 -21.41
C GLU A 288 -13.73 10.37 -20.63
N ARG A 289 -14.05 9.77 -19.47
CA ARG A 289 -13.06 9.15 -18.57
C ARG A 289 -12.69 7.72 -18.92
N SER A 290 -13.55 7.00 -19.64
CA SER A 290 -13.34 5.58 -19.97
C SER A 290 -12.11 5.32 -20.85
N ARG A 291 -11.71 6.29 -21.68
CA ARG A 291 -10.74 6.11 -22.76
C ARG A 291 -9.29 6.06 -22.30
N ASP A 292 -8.93 6.79 -21.24
CA ASP A 292 -7.52 7.09 -20.95
C ASP A 292 -6.80 6.12 -20.00
N ASN A 293 -7.53 5.33 -19.19
CA ASN A 293 -7.00 4.31 -18.26
C ASN A 293 -5.83 4.75 -17.33
N SER A 294 -5.59 6.06 -17.24
CA SER A 294 -4.44 6.67 -16.58
C SER A 294 -4.88 7.36 -15.29
N PHE A 295 -3.93 7.98 -14.57
CA PHE A 295 -4.26 8.72 -13.36
C PHE A 295 -5.13 9.93 -13.74
N VAL A 296 -6.45 9.80 -13.56
CA VAL A 296 -7.39 10.92 -13.75
C VAL A 296 -7.02 12.00 -12.74
N VAL A 297 -6.35 13.02 -13.26
CA VAL A 297 -6.01 14.22 -12.53
C VAL A 297 -7.30 15.05 -12.44
N PRO A 298 -7.75 15.48 -11.24
CA PRO A 298 -9.01 16.23 -11.12
C PRO A 298 -8.95 17.55 -11.90
N GLU A 299 -10.09 18.13 -12.25
CA GLU A 299 -10.08 19.49 -12.78
C GLU A 299 -9.73 20.49 -11.70
N ALA A 300 -9.00 21.54 -12.09
CA ALA A 300 -8.76 22.65 -11.19
C ALA A 300 -10.08 23.40 -10.95
N PRO A 301 -10.30 23.98 -9.77
CA PRO A 301 -11.29 25.04 -9.56
C PRO A 301 -11.31 26.03 -10.75
N HIS A 302 -12.50 26.46 -11.18
CA HIS A 302 -12.69 27.25 -12.42
C HIS A 302 -11.82 28.53 -12.47
N ASN A 303 -11.74 29.22 -11.34
CA ASN A 303 -10.86 30.37 -11.07
C ASN A 303 -9.34 30.08 -11.19
N TRP A 304 -8.92 28.81 -11.23
CA TRP A 304 -7.54 28.36 -11.44
C TRP A 304 -7.31 27.80 -12.85
N GLN A 305 -8.37 27.45 -13.60
CA GLN A 305 -8.27 26.90 -14.97
C GLN A 305 -7.86 27.96 -16.01
N THR A 306 -8.23 29.22 -15.78
CA THR A 306 -7.89 30.35 -16.65
C THR A 306 -7.13 31.40 -15.84
N PRO A 307 -5.87 31.73 -16.21
CA PRO A 307 -5.15 32.84 -15.61
C PRO A 307 -5.92 34.16 -15.72
N PRO A 308 -5.98 34.97 -14.66
CA PRO A 308 -6.48 36.33 -14.75
C PRO A 308 -5.74 37.12 -15.84
N LYS A 309 -6.50 37.90 -16.63
CA LYS A 309 -5.98 38.57 -17.85
C LYS A 309 -4.75 39.45 -17.60
N THR A 310 -4.64 40.03 -16.41
CA THR A 310 -3.46 40.78 -15.96
C THR A 310 -2.17 39.97 -16.03
N LEU A 311 -2.23 38.68 -15.69
CA LEU A 311 -1.07 37.77 -15.67
C LEU A 311 -0.56 37.40 -17.06
N LEU A 312 -1.47 37.38 -18.05
CA LEU A 312 -1.18 37.04 -19.45
C LEU A 312 -0.39 38.13 -20.18
N THR A 313 -0.27 39.33 -19.60
CA THR A 313 0.63 40.36 -20.11
C THR A 313 2.08 39.87 -19.94
N PRO A 314 2.88 39.77 -21.01
CA PRO A 314 4.28 39.35 -20.87
C PRO A 314 5.04 40.37 -20.02
N VAL A 315 5.80 39.88 -19.04
CA VAL A 315 6.74 40.69 -18.26
C VAL A 315 7.76 41.27 -19.24
N LYS A 316 7.95 42.60 -19.20
CA LYS A 316 8.66 43.30 -20.28
C LYS A 316 10.15 42.98 -20.32
N THR A 317 10.75 42.59 -19.19
CA THR A 317 12.19 42.30 -19.08
C THR A 317 12.49 41.33 -17.93
N GLU A 318 13.47 40.42 -18.10
CA GLU A 318 13.99 39.54 -17.02
C GLU A 318 14.61 40.31 -15.84
N SER A 319 14.94 41.60 -16.00
CA SER A 319 15.39 42.45 -14.90
C SER A 319 14.36 42.55 -13.77
N ASP A 320 13.09 42.52 -14.13
CA ASP A 320 11.99 42.88 -13.23
C ASP A 320 11.78 41.75 -12.20
N SER A 321 11.94 40.49 -12.62
CA SER A 321 11.84 39.32 -11.73
C SER A 321 13.05 39.15 -10.81
N ARG A 322 14.22 39.67 -11.19
CA ARG A 322 15.41 39.72 -10.32
C ARG A 322 15.31 40.81 -9.25
N SER A 323 14.59 41.90 -9.53
CA SER A 323 14.32 42.98 -8.55
C SER A 323 13.14 42.71 -7.61
N ALA A 324 12.37 41.64 -7.83
CA ALA A 324 11.23 41.26 -7.01
C ALA A 324 11.60 41.13 -5.52
N ALA A 325 10.93 41.91 -4.67
CA ALA A 325 11.16 41.88 -3.23
C ALA A 325 10.90 40.48 -2.67
N THR A 326 11.82 39.99 -1.82
CA THR A 326 11.61 38.72 -1.10
C THR A 326 10.75 38.99 0.13
N VAL A 327 9.57 38.38 0.17
CA VAL A 327 8.55 38.57 1.22
C VAL A 327 8.33 37.25 1.95
N SER A 328 8.12 37.32 3.26
CA SER A 328 7.81 36.14 4.09
C SER A 328 6.39 35.63 3.79
N VAL A 329 6.14 34.33 4.02
CA VAL A 329 4.78 33.77 3.89
C VAL A 329 3.86 34.38 4.95
N LEU A 330 4.41 34.66 6.14
CA LEU A 330 3.69 35.30 7.23
C LEU A 330 3.20 36.71 6.89
N ASP A 331 4.04 37.57 6.30
CA ASP A 331 3.67 38.95 5.99
C ASP A 331 2.56 39.02 4.92
N ILE A 332 2.59 38.10 3.95
CA ILE A 332 1.55 37.93 2.92
C ILE A 332 0.20 37.56 3.55
N LEU A 333 0.20 36.58 4.47
CA LEU A 333 -1.01 36.05 5.09
C LEU A 333 -1.58 36.97 6.18
N HIS A 334 -0.73 37.72 6.89
CA HIS A 334 -1.15 38.68 7.91
C HIS A 334 -1.54 40.05 7.35
N GLN A 335 -1.54 40.23 6.02
CA GLN A 335 -2.11 41.41 5.35
C GLN A 335 -1.44 42.74 5.74
N ASN A 336 -0.18 42.69 6.19
CA ASN A 336 0.70 43.87 6.32
C ASN A 336 1.07 44.49 4.96
N VAL A 337 0.47 44.00 3.87
CA VAL A 337 0.70 44.40 2.50
C VAL A 337 -0.56 45.10 1.99
N PRO A 338 -0.49 46.40 1.60
CA PRO A 338 -1.69 47.20 1.37
C PRO A 338 -2.52 46.72 0.17
N TYR A 339 -3.80 46.45 0.43
CA TYR A 339 -4.78 45.83 -0.46
C TYR A 339 -5.08 46.54 -1.80
N THR A 340 -4.66 47.79 -1.97
CA THR A 340 -5.29 48.72 -2.94
C THR A 340 -4.68 48.72 -4.34
N THR A 341 -3.62 47.96 -4.58
CA THR A 341 -3.06 47.74 -5.92
C THR A 341 -2.65 46.29 -6.09
N ALA A 342 -2.71 45.78 -7.33
CA ALA A 342 -2.16 44.48 -7.66
C ALA A 342 -0.67 44.50 -7.31
N LEU A 343 -0.30 43.74 -6.27
CA LEU A 343 1.07 43.70 -5.80
C LEU A 343 1.96 43.20 -6.93
N GLY A 344 2.93 44.03 -7.31
CA GLY A 344 3.94 43.67 -8.30
C GLY A 344 4.62 42.38 -7.90
N THR A 345 5.14 41.66 -8.89
CA THR A 345 5.71 40.32 -8.74
C THR A 345 6.61 40.22 -7.50
N ILE A 346 6.25 39.34 -6.57
CA ILE A 346 6.99 39.09 -5.34
C ILE A 346 7.79 37.79 -5.44
N ARG A 347 8.83 37.67 -4.62
CA ARG A 347 9.60 36.45 -4.44
C ARG A 347 9.33 35.87 -3.04
N VAL A 348 9.11 34.57 -2.96
CA VAL A 348 8.84 33.84 -1.71
C VAL A 348 9.74 32.62 -1.66
N GLN A 349 10.57 32.50 -0.62
CA GLN A 349 11.31 31.27 -0.34
C GLN A 349 10.56 30.47 0.73
N ALA A 350 10.10 29.27 0.38
CA ALA A 350 9.19 28.50 1.23
C ALA A 350 9.39 26.99 1.12
N TYR A 351 8.95 26.28 2.15
CA TYR A 351 8.96 24.83 2.24
C TYR A 351 7.69 24.23 1.63
N VAL A 352 7.83 23.27 0.71
CA VAL A 352 6.70 22.58 0.08
C VAL A 352 6.14 21.54 1.06
N GLN A 353 5.03 21.89 1.73
CA GLN A 353 4.24 20.96 2.54
C GLN A 353 3.50 19.95 1.70
N ASN A 354 2.93 20.39 0.57
CA ASN A 354 2.00 19.58 -0.20
C ASN A 354 1.97 19.99 -1.67
N ARG A 355 1.58 19.06 -2.54
CA ARG A 355 1.44 19.28 -3.99
C ARG A 355 0.22 18.53 -4.51
N ARG A 356 -0.76 19.28 -5.03
CA ARG A 356 -1.88 18.75 -5.83
C ARG A 356 -1.59 18.95 -7.32
N ARG A 357 -2.08 18.04 -8.16
CA ARG A 357 -2.04 18.18 -9.62
C ARG A 357 -3.48 18.20 -10.12
N PHE A 358 -3.70 18.93 -11.20
CA PHE A 358 -4.99 19.09 -11.87
C PHE A 358 -4.87 18.84 -13.39
N LYS A 359 -6.00 18.71 -14.11
CA LYS A 359 -6.04 18.67 -15.59
C LYS A 359 -5.29 19.88 -16.19
N GLY A 360 -4.85 19.75 -17.43
CA GLY A 360 -4.08 20.80 -18.11
C GLY A 360 -2.66 21.00 -17.54
N ASN A 361 -2.09 20.02 -16.82
CA ASN A 361 -0.79 20.12 -16.13
C ASN A 361 -0.70 21.18 -15.01
N ILE A 362 -1.81 21.81 -14.63
CA ILE A 362 -1.86 22.76 -13.52
C ILE A 362 -1.44 22.04 -12.23
N THR A 363 -0.51 22.64 -11.48
CA THR A 363 -0.01 22.08 -10.21
C THR A 363 -0.15 23.13 -9.13
N VAL A 364 -0.75 22.78 -7.99
CA VAL A 364 -0.85 23.68 -6.83
C VAL A 364 0.07 23.18 -5.75
N LEU A 365 1.00 24.04 -5.34
CA LEU A 365 1.86 23.86 -4.18
C LEU A 365 1.17 24.50 -3.00
N VAL A 366 1.17 23.82 -1.86
CA VAL A 366 0.89 24.47 -0.57
C VAL A 366 2.23 24.61 0.13
N VAL A 367 2.60 25.84 0.41
CA VAL A 367 3.90 26.18 1.00
C VAL A 367 3.72 26.84 2.36
N GLU A 368 4.67 26.59 3.24
CA GLU A 368 4.81 27.22 4.56
C GLU A 368 6.19 27.87 4.64
N GLU A 369 6.35 28.86 5.52
CA GLU A 369 7.66 29.50 5.73
C GLU A 369 8.71 28.48 6.20
N ASP A 370 9.97 28.66 5.81
CA ASP A 370 11.04 27.83 6.35
C ASP A 370 11.45 28.35 7.74
N ASP A 371 11.02 27.67 8.80
CA ASP A 371 11.38 27.92 10.20
C ASP A 371 12.90 28.14 10.42
N THR A 372 13.77 27.64 9.53
CA THR A 372 15.22 27.86 9.64
C THR A 372 15.68 29.29 9.35
N TYR A 373 14.84 30.13 8.73
CA TYR A 373 15.13 31.54 8.44
C TYR A 373 14.45 32.53 9.41
N VAL A 374 13.53 32.07 10.27
CA VAL A 374 12.86 32.94 11.23
C VAL A 374 13.83 33.28 12.36
N SER A 375 14.29 34.54 12.40
CA SER A 375 15.21 35.00 13.45
C SER A 375 14.63 34.74 14.85
N PRO A 376 15.39 34.12 15.78
CA PRO A 376 14.86 33.63 17.06
C PRO A 376 14.30 34.74 17.98
N ASP A 377 14.62 36.01 17.72
CA ASP A 377 14.20 37.16 18.54
C ASP A 377 12.69 37.46 18.49
N ARG A 378 11.93 36.91 17.53
CA ARG A 378 10.51 37.31 17.36
C ARG A 378 9.54 36.81 18.44
N GLY A 379 9.92 35.88 19.33
CA GLY A 379 9.19 35.51 20.56
C GLY A 379 7.78 34.88 20.42
N ILE A 380 7.14 35.02 19.27
CA ILE A 380 5.79 34.53 18.97
C ILE A 380 5.88 33.03 18.64
N GLN A 381 5.21 32.17 19.44
CA GLN A 381 5.04 30.78 19.03
C GLN A 381 4.02 30.70 17.88
N PRO A 382 4.39 30.14 16.71
CA PRO A 382 3.45 30.05 15.59
C PRO A 382 2.27 29.14 15.94
N THR A 383 1.06 29.64 15.71
CA THR A 383 -0.20 28.89 15.84
C THR A 383 -0.33 27.91 14.68
N LYS A 384 0.28 26.73 14.90
CA LYS A 384 0.67 25.63 14.00
C LYS A 384 -0.17 25.19 12.78
N HIS A 385 -1.33 25.77 12.48
CA HIS A 385 -2.27 25.19 11.50
C HIS A 385 -2.77 26.12 10.39
N ASN A 386 -2.58 27.44 10.47
CA ASN A 386 -3.27 28.36 9.54
C ASN A 386 -2.36 29.14 8.56
N GLN A 387 -1.02 28.98 8.62
CA GLN A 387 -0.07 29.83 7.87
C GLN A 387 0.42 29.16 6.59
N ARG A 388 -0.50 28.91 5.65
CA ARG A 388 -0.24 28.23 4.37
C ARG A 388 -0.59 29.11 3.19
N LEU A 389 0.36 29.27 2.26
CA LEU A 389 0.12 29.95 0.98
C LEU A 389 -0.13 28.91 -0.11
N GLU A 390 -1.20 29.09 -0.89
CA GLU A 390 -1.44 28.29 -2.09
C GLU A 390 -0.77 28.97 -3.29
N CYS A 391 0.08 28.23 -3.99
CA CYS A 391 0.85 28.71 -5.14
C CYS A 391 0.52 27.89 -6.39
N ILE A 392 -0.02 28.53 -7.43
CA ILE A 392 -0.45 27.89 -8.68
C ILE A 392 0.65 27.96 -9.72
N LEU A 393 1.12 26.78 -10.13
CA LEU A 393 1.98 26.56 -11.30
C LEU A 393 1.07 26.28 -12.51
N HIS A 394 0.79 27.32 -13.31
CA HIS A 394 -0.08 27.24 -14.49
C HIS A 394 0.74 27.29 -15.79
N PRO A 395 0.56 26.35 -16.75
CA PRO A 395 1.41 26.27 -17.94
C PRO A 395 1.39 27.54 -18.80
N SER A 396 0.24 28.22 -18.90
CA SER A 396 0.10 29.45 -19.70
C SER A 396 0.65 30.73 -19.05
N ILE A 397 1.23 30.65 -17.85
CA ILE A 397 1.83 31.80 -17.13
C ILE A 397 3.36 31.65 -17.04
N LEU A 398 3.84 30.40 -16.99
CA LEU A 398 5.28 30.14 -16.96
C LEU A 398 5.97 30.76 -18.17
N ILE A 399 7.09 31.42 -17.90
CA ILE A 399 7.99 31.94 -18.92
C ILE A 399 8.43 30.76 -19.81
N SER A 400 8.60 30.96 -21.11
CA SER A 400 8.72 29.88 -22.11
C SER A 400 9.89 28.91 -21.92
N SER A 401 10.89 29.27 -21.11
CA SER A 401 11.98 28.40 -20.65
C SER A 401 11.56 27.38 -19.56
N PHE A 402 10.45 27.62 -18.86
CA PHE A 402 9.98 26.83 -17.73
C PHE A 402 8.84 25.88 -18.11
N ASP A 403 9.19 24.61 -18.28
CA ASP A 403 8.20 23.54 -18.48
C ASP A 403 7.54 23.13 -17.14
N ALA A 404 6.21 23.31 -17.03
CA ALA A 404 5.43 22.85 -15.86
C ALA A 404 5.63 21.35 -15.58
N VAL A 405 5.85 20.52 -16.62
CA VAL A 405 6.12 19.07 -16.50
C VAL A 405 7.48 18.77 -15.86
N THR A 406 8.41 19.72 -15.94
CA THR A 406 9.75 19.65 -15.37
C THR A 406 9.71 19.95 -13.86
N TYR A 407 9.23 21.12 -13.45
CA TYR A 407 9.22 21.51 -12.03
C TYR A 407 8.21 20.76 -11.17
N ARG A 408 7.08 20.27 -11.72
CA ARG A 408 6.07 19.48 -10.97
C ARG A 408 6.62 18.23 -10.29
N ASN A 409 7.81 17.74 -10.65
CA ASN A 409 8.45 16.59 -10.02
C ASN A 409 9.40 17.01 -8.89
N VAL A 410 10.20 18.07 -9.10
CA VAL A 410 11.21 18.55 -8.14
C VAL A 410 10.61 19.42 -7.03
N ALA A 411 9.45 20.04 -7.29
CA ALA A 411 8.53 20.58 -6.29
C ALA A 411 7.86 19.47 -5.44
N ALA A 412 8.65 18.54 -4.88
CA ALA A 412 8.17 17.46 -4.03
C ALA A 412 8.00 17.95 -2.59
N VAL A 413 7.12 17.28 -1.84
CA VAL A 413 6.98 17.50 -0.40
C VAL A 413 8.34 17.29 0.27
N GLY A 414 8.81 18.30 1.00
CA GLY A 414 10.15 18.33 1.59
C GLY A 414 11.18 19.23 0.89
N SER A 415 10.89 19.71 -0.32
CA SER A 415 11.72 20.68 -1.05
C SER A 415 11.57 22.08 -0.44
N ILE A 416 12.63 22.89 -0.54
CA ILE A 416 12.59 24.35 -0.36
C ILE A 416 12.66 24.96 -1.76
N VAL A 417 11.78 25.92 -2.04
CA VAL A 417 11.60 26.51 -3.37
C VAL A 417 11.60 28.03 -3.26
N SER A 418 12.21 28.69 -4.24
CA SER A 418 12.04 30.14 -4.45
C SER A 418 11.00 30.30 -5.55
N LEU A 419 9.84 30.84 -5.20
CA LEU A 419 8.74 31.12 -6.12
C LEU A 419 8.74 32.61 -6.44
N CYS A 420 8.70 32.98 -7.71
CA CYS A 420 8.49 34.35 -8.16
C CYS A 420 7.13 34.42 -8.87
N GLY A 421 6.29 35.36 -8.49
CA GLY A 421 4.90 35.37 -8.97
C GLY A 421 4.05 36.50 -8.40
N ASP A 422 2.83 36.60 -8.92
CA ASP A 422 1.90 37.66 -8.57
C ASP A 422 0.88 37.16 -7.54
N LEU A 423 0.60 37.94 -6.50
CA LEU A 423 -0.43 37.64 -5.52
C LEU A 423 -1.79 38.08 -6.01
N ILE A 424 -2.76 37.17 -5.95
CA ILE A 424 -4.16 37.46 -6.25
C ILE A 424 -5.01 37.15 -5.03
N TYR A 425 -5.56 38.22 -4.46
CA TYR A 425 -6.62 38.18 -3.46
C TYR A 425 -7.93 38.01 -4.22
N GLN A 426 -8.62 36.88 -4.00
CA GLN A 426 -9.90 36.65 -4.65
C GLN A 426 -10.99 37.40 -3.89
N GLN A 427 -11.55 38.44 -4.49
CA GLN A 427 -12.83 38.99 -4.03
C GLN A 427 -13.90 37.91 -4.22
N LYS A 428 -14.39 37.38 -3.10
CA LYS A 428 -15.56 36.51 -3.00
C LYS A 428 -16.48 37.06 -1.92
N ASP A 429 -17.76 36.74 -2.04
CA ASP A 429 -18.81 37.15 -1.10
C ASP A 429 -18.67 36.51 0.30
N ASP A 430 -17.76 35.54 0.46
CA ASP A 430 -17.35 34.97 1.74
C ASP A 430 -15.89 35.35 2.07
N PRO A 431 -15.66 36.42 2.85
CA PRO A 431 -14.32 36.89 3.20
C PRO A 431 -13.59 35.99 4.21
N LEU A 432 -14.19 34.89 4.70
CA LEU A 432 -13.61 34.03 5.73
C LEU A 432 -12.93 32.76 5.18
N THR A 433 -13.14 32.38 3.92
CA THR A 433 -12.79 31.02 3.45
C THR A 433 -11.64 30.87 2.45
N MET A 434 -11.13 31.94 1.83
CA MET A 434 -9.95 31.85 0.95
C MET A 434 -8.92 32.96 1.20
N GLY A 435 -7.68 32.55 1.53
CA GLY A 435 -6.52 33.44 1.61
C GLY A 435 -5.97 33.82 0.23
N PRO A 436 -4.92 34.67 0.18
CA PRO A 436 -4.26 35.02 -1.07
C PRO A 436 -3.72 33.80 -1.81
N THR A 437 -3.79 33.83 -3.13
CA THR A 437 -3.24 32.79 -4.01
C THR A 437 -2.11 33.38 -4.85
N MET A 438 -0.94 32.77 -4.83
CA MET A 438 0.22 33.21 -5.62
C MET A 438 0.24 32.48 -6.97
N TRP A 439 0.29 33.22 -8.08
CA TRP A 439 0.44 32.62 -9.41
C TRP A 439 1.91 32.68 -9.84
N ILE A 440 2.51 31.50 -9.98
CA ILE A 440 3.96 31.33 -10.19
C ILE A 440 4.32 31.66 -11.64
N ARG A 441 5.26 32.59 -11.84
CA ARG A 441 5.91 32.89 -13.12
C ARG A 441 7.26 32.20 -13.26
N GLU A 442 8.06 32.19 -12.19
CA GLU A 442 9.35 31.50 -12.10
C GLU A 442 9.38 30.64 -10.85
N MET A 443 10.09 29.52 -10.91
CA MET A 443 10.34 28.67 -9.76
C MET A 443 11.75 28.11 -9.83
N ASN A 444 12.54 28.33 -8.78
CA ASN A 444 13.86 27.73 -8.60
C ASN A 444 13.82 26.78 -7.39
N VAL A 445 14.58 25.70 -7.43
CA VAL A 445 14.65 24.70 -6.36
C VAL A 445 15.83 25.02 -5.46
N VAL A 446 15.62 25.86 -4.44
CA VAL A 446 16.66 26.21 -3.46
C VAL A 446 17.19 24.99 -2.71
N ARG A 447 16.34 23.97 -2.46
CA ARG A 447 16.78 22.68 -1.93
C ARG A 447 15.83 21.56 -2.33
N ALA A 448 16.35 20.46 -2.86
CA ALA A 448 15.55 19.31 -3.23
C ALA A 448 15.02 18.57 -1.98
N ALA A 449 13.82 18.01 -2.10
CA ALA A 449 13.33 17.01 -1.16
C ALA A 449 14.30 15.81 -1.12
N CYS A 450 14.57 15.31 0.08
CA CYS A 450 15.44 14.16 0.34
C CYS A 450 14.90 12.79 -0.13
N GLN A 451 13.99 12.78 -1.10
CA GLN A 451 13.47 11.56 -1.72
C GLN A 451 14.38 11.17 -2.89
N PRO A 452 14.96 9.95 -2.94
CA PRO A 452 15.90 9.58 -4.00
C PRO A 452 15.33 9.63 -5.42
N SER A 453 14.01 9.52 -5.59
CA SER A 453 13.33 9.74 -6.88
C SER A 453 13.36 11.20 -7.33
N THR A 454 13.18 12.14 -6.40
CA THR A 454 13.23 13.59 -6.66
C THR A 454 14.64 14.01 -7.03
N ILE A 455 15.63 13.56 -6.25
CA ILE A 455 17.05 13.81 -6.50
C ILE A 455 17.49 13.21 -7.85
N TYR A 456 17.12 11.96 -8.14
CA TYR A 456 17.43 11.36 -9.44
C TYR A 456 16.77 12.12 -10.60
N THR A 457 15.53 12.59 -10.43
CA THR A 457 14.84 13.41 -11.44
C THR A 457 15.57 14.74 -11.68
N LEU A 458 16.03 15.41 -10.62
CA LEU A 458 16.83 16.62 -10.71
C LEU A 458 18.17 16.38 -11.45
N ILE A 459 18.86 15.26 -11.15
CA ILE A 459 20.07 14.85 -11.90
C ILE A 459 19.77 14.62 -13.40
N GLN A 460 18.63 14.00 -13.75
CA GLN A 460 18.23 13.86 -15.16
C GLN A 460 17.87 15.21 -15.80
N MET A 461 17.34 16.17 -15.03
CA MET A 461 17.01 17.50 -15.52
C MET A 461 18.26 18.34 -15.80
N MET A 462 19.26 18.32 -14.91
CA MET A 462 20.59 18.88 -15.21
C MET A 462 21.23 18.22 -16.45
N LYS A 463 21.19 16.88 -16.55
CA LYS A 463 21.71 16.15 -17.72
C LYS A 463 21.00 16.49 -19.04
N THR A 464 19.80 17.06 -18.99
CA THR A 464 19.02 17.47 -20.17
C THR A 464 18.95 18.98 -20.36
N GLY A 465 19.73 19.77 -19.59
CA GLY A 465 19.73 21.24 -19.65
C GLY A 465 18.41 21.88 -19.22
N LYS A 466 17.56 21.14 -18.48
CA LYS A 466 16.22 21.58 -18.02
C LYS A 466 16.23 22.29 -16.68
N VAL A 467 17.31 22.15 -15.92
CA VAL A 467 17.67 22.90 -14.71
C VAL A 467 19.17 23.18 -14.84
N ASP A 468 19.60 24.34 -14.40
CA ASP A 468 21.00 24.71 -14.44
C ASP A 468 21.86 23.79 -13.53
N LEU A 469 23.12 23.58 -13.91
CA LEU A 469 24.01 22.65 -13.20
C LEU A 469 24.45 23.21 -11.84
N GLU A 470 24.58 24.54 -11.70
CA GLU A 470 24.87 25.22 -10.44
C GLU A 470 23.64 25.22 -9.54
N GLU A 471 22.46 25.61 -10.06
CA GLU A 471 21.19 25.54 -9.31
C GLU A 471 20.95 24.13 -8.74
N GLY A 472 21.08 23.10 -9.58
CA GLY A 472 20.83 21.72 -9.15
C GLY A 472 21.94 21.13 -8.27
N ALA A 473 23.16 21.67 -8.31
CA ALA A 473 24.23 21.31 -7.38
C ALA A 473 23.97 21.90 -5.97
N ASP A 474 23.63 23.18 -5.89
CA ASP A 474 23.25 23.88 -4.67
C ASP A 474 22.00 23.26 -4.03
N ALA A 475 20.98 22.98 -4.85
CA ALA A 475 19.76 22.31 -4.44
C ALA A 475 20.00 20.94 -3.77
N LEU A 476 21.09 20.27 -4.15
CA LEU A 476 21.51 18.98 -3.61
C LEU A 476 22.59 19.11 -2.52
N CYS A 477 23.07 20.32 -2.26
CA CYS A 477 24.19 20.63 -1.37
C CYS A 477 25.46 19.84 -1.74
N VAL A 478 25.80 19.82 -3.04
CA VAL A 478 26.94 19.10 -3.63
C VAL A 478 27.82 20.10 -4.38
N PRO A 479 29.16 20.02 -4.32
CA PRO A 479 30.03 20.90 -5.12
C PRO A 479 29.74 20.78 -6.62
N HIS A 480 29.76 21.92 -7.35
CA HIS A 480 29.50 21.97 -8.79
C HIS A 480 30.38 20.99 -9.61
N SER A 481 31.65 20.83 -9.25
CA SER A 481 32.58 19.88 -9.87
C SER A 481 32.19 18.42 -9.69
N GLU A 482 31.71 18.04 -8.50
CA GLU A 482 31.17 16.71 -8.24
C GLU A 482 29.86 16.50 -9.01
N MET A 483 28.97 17.50 -9.03
CA MET A 483 27.72 17.40 -9.80
C MET A 483 27.97 17.28 -11.30
N THR A 484 28.97 18.00 -11.83
CA THR A 484 29.44 17.84 -13.22
C THR A 484 29.79 16.38 -13.49
N ALA A 485 30.65 15.77 -12.67
CA ALA A 485 31.05 14.38 -12.83
C ALA A 485 29.87 13.38 -12.71
N ILE A 486 28.90 13.65 -11.81
CA ILE A 486 27.66 12.86 -11.70
C ILE A 486 26.83 12.96 -12.99
N VAL A 487 26.70 14.16 -13.56
CA VAL A 487 25.87 14.41 -14.75
C VAL A 487 26.54 13.87 -16.02
N THR A 488 27.85 14.07 -16.21
CA THR A 488 28.56 13.69 -17.44
C THR A 488 29.04 12.24 -17.43
N ASN A 489 29.74 11.83 -16.37
CA ASN A 489 30.57 10.60 -16.39
C ASN A 489 29.84 9.36 -15.86
N MET A 490 28.79 9.53 -15.06
CA MET A 490 28.03 8.39 -14.50
C MET A 490 26.94 7.89 -15.44
N THR A 491 26.77 6.56 -15.48
CA THR A 491 25.61 5.91 -16.09
C THR A 491 24.32 6.24 -15.33
N LYS A 492 23.16 6.02 -15.96
CA LYS A 492 21.85 6.15 -15.28
C LYS A 492 21.77 5.30 -13.99
N THR A 493 22.52 4.21 -13.93
CA THR A 493 22.62 3.33 -12.76
C THR A 493 23.37 3.98 -11.61
N GLU A 494 24.57 4.49 -11.88
CA GLU A 494 25.39 5.17 -10.87
C GLU A 494 24.75 6.49 -10.43
N GLN A 495 24.10 7.22 -11.34
CA GLN A 495 23.29 8.41 -11.00
C GLN A 495 22.14 8.06 -10.03
N GLN A 496 21.48 6.92 -10.20
CA GLN A 496 20.44 6.46 -9.27
C GLN A 496 21.03 6.04 -7.92
N TRP A 497 22.20 5.40 -7.90
CA TRP A 497 22.92 5.08 -6.66
C TRP A 497 23.36 6.33 -5.92
N LYS A 498 23.92 7.31 -6.63
CA LYS A 498 24.34 8.59 -6.08
C LYS A 498 23.15 9.36 -5.51
N ALA A 499 21.99 9.35 -6.18
CA ALA A 499 20.76 9.91 -5.65
C ALA A 499 20.31 9.29 -4.30
N ASN A 500 20.55 7.99 -4.08
CA ASN A 500 20.31 7.35 -2.78
C ASN A 500 21.31 7.81 -1.70
N GLN A 501 22.58 8.04 -2.04
CA GLN A 501 23.58 8.62 -1.13
C GLN A 501 23.24 10.07 -0.76
N LEU A 502 22.95 10.90 -1.77
CA LEU A 502 22.63 12.31 -1.60
C LEU A 502 21.35 12.50 -0.77
N ALA A 503 20.37 11.59 -0.87
CA ALA A 503 19.19 11.58 0.00
C ALA A 503 19.53 11.49 1.51
N LEU A 504 20.60 10.79 1.86
CA LEU A 504 21.08 10.66 3.24
C LEU A 504 21.83 11.93 3.65
N SER A 505 22.75 12.41 2.82
CA SER A 505 23.51 13.66 3.04
C SER A 505 22.57 14.85 3.24
N LEU A 506 21.57 15.01 2.36
CA LEU A 506 20.56 16.06 2.48
C LEU A 506 19.71 15.98 3.75
N GLN A 507 19.63 14.81 4.41
CA GLN A 507 18.94 14.64 5.69
C GLN A 507 19.86 14.83 6.90
N SER A 508 21.13 14.41 6.83
CA SER A 508 22.11 14.69 7.90
C SER A 508 22.41 16.18 7.99
N ASN A 509 22.52 16.85 6.84
CA ASN A 509 22.78 18.28 6.73
C ASN A 509 21.52 19.13 6.94
N LYS A 510 20.43 18.53 7.46
CA LYS A 510 19.19 19.23 7.78
C LYS A 510 18.93 19.04 9.26
N GLY A 511 19.03 20.13 10.01
CA GLY A 511 18.20 20.35 11.20
C GLY A 511 16.72 20.48 10.81
N SER A 512 16.24 19.62 9.90
CA SER A 512 14.90 19.64 9.31
C SER A 512 13.90 19.79 10.43
N PRO A 513 12.84 20.62 10.29
CA PRO A 513 11.83 20.83 11.32
C PRO A 513 11.37 19.46 11.84
N GLY A 514 11.89 19.14 13.03
CA GLY A 514 12.19 17.74 13.30
C GLY A 514 10.90 16.97 13.44
N TYR A 515 10.79 15.80 12.80
CA TYR A 515 9.85 14.79 13.29
C TYR A 515 10.24 14.48 14.74
N LYS A 516 9.59 15.18 15.67
CA LYS A 516 9.88 15.12 17.10
C LYS A 516 9.27 13.82 17.55
N LEU A 517 10.12 12.82 17.76
CA LEU A 517 9.73 11.55 18.35
C LEU A 517 8.88 11.84 19.59
N SER A 518 7.75 11.17 19.74
CA SER A 518 6.91 11.30 20.93
C SER A 518 7.72 10.91 22.18
N GLN A 519 7.31 11.37 23.37
CA GLN A 519 7.98 10.98 24.62
C GLN A 519 8.05 9.46 24.76
N GLN A 520 6.97 8.77 24.40
CA GLN A 520 6.89 7.32 24.37
C GLN A 520 7.86 6.69 23.36
N GLN A 521 7.93 7.19 22.12
CA GLN A 521 8.91 6.71 21.13
C GLN A 521 10.35 6.86 21.64
N ARG A 522 10.69 7.99 22.28
CA ARG A 522 12.02 8.20 22.89
C ARG A 522 12.29 7.22 24.02
N HIS A 523 11.32 7.03 24.92
CA HIS A 523 11.43 6.07 26.02
C HIS A 523 11.71 4.66 25.51
N VAL A 524 10.97 4.20 24.49
CA VAL A 524 11.15 2.90 23.87
C VAL A 524 12.53 2.77 23.20
N LEU A 525 13.02 3.80 22.49
CA LEU A 525 14.38 3.78 21.93
C LEU A 525 15.45 3.64 23.02
N MET A 526 15.32 4.37 24.13
CA MET A 526 16.28 4.31 25.25
C MET A 526 16.26 2.95 25.95
N LYS A 527 15.06 2.38 26.18
CA LYS A 527 14.86 1.06 26.79
C LYS A 527 15.62 -0.05 26.06
N TYR A 528 15.57 -0.06 24.73
CA TYR A 528 16.23 -1.08 23.90
C TYR A 528 17.61 -0.68 23.38
N TRP A 529 18.12 0.52 23.71
CA TRP A 529 19.38 1.07 23.18
C TRP A 529 20.59 0.15 23.34
N HIS A 530 20.66 -0.59 24.45
CA HIS A 530 21.72 -1.54 24.75
C HIS A 530 21.90 -2.62 23.66
N LEU A 531 20.83 -2.97 22.92
CA LEU A 531 20.88 -3.94 21.83
C LEU A 531 21.68 -3.45 20.61
N LEU A 532 21.84 -2.15 20.42
CA LEU A 532 22.70 -1.59 19.36
C LEU A 532 24.19 -1.80 19.63
N ARG A 533 24.58 -1.92 20.91
CA ARG A 533 25.93 -2.29 21.34
C ARG A 533 26.14 -3.79 21.32
N LYS A 534 25.13 -4.57 21.71
CA LYS A 534 25.16 -6.05 21.72
C LYS A 534 25.17 -6.64 20.30
N TYR A 535 24.40 -6.05 19.38
CA TYR A 535 24.35 -6.44 17.97
C TYR A 535 24.72 -5.24 17.10
N PRO A 536 26.01 -4.90 17.00
CA PRO A 536 26.47 -3.85 16.11
C PRO A 536 26.13 -4.22 14.66
N VAL A 537 25.85 -3.20 13.84
CA VAL A 537 25.71 -3.39 12.40
C VAL A 537 27.11 -3.40 11.81
N VAL A 538 27.46 -4.49 11.12
CA VAL A 538 28.70 -4.59 10.36
C VAL A 538 28.43 -4.16 8.93
N ASP A 539 28.96 -2.99 8.55
CA ASP A 539 28.87 -2.52 7.16
C ASP A 539 29.74 -3.41 6.27
N VAL A 540 29.12 -4.13 5.34
CA VAL A 540 29.86 -4.93 4.36
C VAL A 540 30.38 -3.96 3.28
N PRO A 541 31.68 -3.96 2.97
CA PRO A 541 32.26 -3.04 1.99
C PRO A 541 31.55 -3.17 0.64
N GLN A 542 31.59 -2.09 -0.13
CA GLN A 542 31.00 -2.10 -1.46
C GLN A 542 31.62 -3.22 -2.29
N ILE A 543 30.75 -3.95 -2.97
CA ILE A 543 31.17 -4.94 -3.95
C ILE A 543 31.93 -4.22 -5.06
N ASP A 544 33.23 -4.50 -5.18
CA ASP A 544 33.96 -4.25 -6.42
C ASP A 544 33.18 -4.90 -7.57
N GLN A 545 32.90 -4.12 -8.61
CA GLN A 545 31.99 -4.55 -9.67
C GLN A 545 32.48 -5.90 -10.20
N PRO A 546 31.67 -6.99 -10.10
CA PRO A 546 32.09 -8.27 -10.62
C PRO A 546 32.35 -8.13 -12.12
N ALA A 547 33.40 -8.80 -12.61
CA ALA A 547 33.61 -8.97 -14.05
C ALA A 547 32.27 -9.35 -14.70
N SER A 548 31.85 -8.55 -15.67
CA SER A 548 30.45 -8.50 -16.12
C SER A 548 29.91 -9.89 -16.46
N LEU A 549 28.77 -10.27 -15.86
CA LEU A 549 28.02 -11.45 -16.28
C LEU A 549 27.83 -11.43 -17.81
N PRO A 550 28.06 -12.55 -18.53
CA PRO A 550 28.01 -12.59 -19.99
C PRO A 550 26.72 -11.96 -20.54
N SER A 551 26.85 -11.10 -21.55
CA SER A 551 25.76 -10.23 -22.05
C SER A 551 24.48 -10.99 -22.44
N GLU A 552 24.62 -12.25 -22.87
CA GLU A 552 23.51 -13.16 -23.18
C GLU A 552 22.56 -13.41 -22.00
N LEU A 553 23.03 -13.27 -20.74
CA LEU A 553 22.18 -13.41 -19.55
C LEU A 553 21.10 -12.34 -19.44
N VAL A 554 21.36 -11.12 -19.94
CA VAL A 554 20.45 -9.97 -19.77
C VAL A 554 19.24 -10.11 -20.70
N VAL A 555 19.42 -10.71 -21.88
CA VAL A 555 18.42 -10.79 -22.96
C VAL A 555 17.21 -11.67 -22.62
N LEU A 556 17.37 -12.67 -21.74
CA LEU A 556 16.27 -13.61 -21.36
C LEU A 556 15.50 -13.20 -20.10
N MET A 557 15.86 -12.07 -19.48
CA MET A 557 14.96 -11.40 -18.54
C MET A 557 13.94 -10.60 -19.36
N ASP A 558 12.84 -11.28 -19.68
CA ASP A 558 11.70 -10.85 -20.54
C ASP A 558 11.09 -9.47 -20.20
N ASP A 559 11.44 -8.90 -19.06
CA ASP A 559 11.29 -7.47 -18.79
C ASP A 559 12.47 -6.73 -19.47
N LYS A 560 12.29 -6.18 -20.69
CA LYS A 560 13.25 -5.26 -21.37
C LYS A 560 14.00 -4.47 -20.30
N PRO A 561 15.34 -4.58 -20.15
CA PRO A 561 16.05 -4.19 -18.93
C PRO A 561 15.66 -2.78 -18.48
N THR A 562 14.66 -2.74 -17.59
CA THR A 562 14.15 -1.47 -17.09
C THR A 562 15.20 -1.01 -16.11
N SER A 563 15.58 0.26 -16.19
CA SER A 563 16.60 0.83 -15.30
C SER A 563 16.35 0.38 -13.85
N ARG A 564 15.11 0.37 -13.35
CA ARG A 564 14.78 -0.08 -12.00
C ARG A 564 15.25 -1.50 -11.62
N TRP A 565 15.23 -2.49 -12.52
CA TRP A 565 15.73 -3.84 -12.21
C TRP A 565 17.25 -3.83 -12.02
N GLU A 566 17.97 -3.31 -13.00
CA GLU A 566 19.44 -3.27 -13.01
C GLU A 566 20.00 -2.31 -11.96
N THR A 567 19.38 -1.13 -11.79
CA THR A 567 19.83 -0.10 -10.84
C THR A 567 19.61 -0.45 -9.38
N ARG A 568 18.57 -1.20 -9.01
CA ARG A 568 18.25 -1.41 -7.58
C ARG A 568 18.25 -2.88 -7.18
N LYS A 569 17.54 -3.71 -7.95
CA LYS A 569 17.24 -5.08 -7.52
C LYS A 569 18.39 -6.05 -7.80
N ARG A 570 19.08 -5.90 -8.93
CA ARG A 570 20.21 -6.77 -9.28
C ARG A 570 21.38 -6.69 -8.28
N PRO A 571 21.92 -5.51 -7.90
CA PRO A 571 23.04 -5.42 -6.95
C PRO A 571 22.70 -6.01 -5.57
N GLN A 572 21.45 -5.81 -5.12
CA GLN A 572 20.96 -6.40 -3.88
C GLN A 572 20.89 -7.93 -3.95
N ILE A 573 20.46 -8.51 -5.08
CA ILE A 573 20.47 -9.95 -5.29
C ILE A 573 21.91 -10.47 -5.38
N GLU A 574 22.81 -9.80 -6.09
CA GLU A 574 24.23 -10.20 -6.19
C GLU A 574 24.92 -10.19 -4.81
N TRP A 575 24.67 -9.17 -3.98
CA TRP A 575 25.13 -9.14 -2.58
C TRP A 575 24.55 -10.30 -1.77
N MET A 576 23.24 -10.55 -1.91
CA MET A 576 22.55 -11.64 -1.23
C MET A 576 23.13 -13.00 -1.62
N CYS A 577 23.38 -13.23 -2.91
CA CYS A 577 24.02 -14.45 -3.42
C CYS A 577 25.41 -14.66 -2.81
N ARG A 578 26.23 -13.60 -2.64
CA ARG A 578 27.54 -13.71 -1.98
C ARG A 578 27.43 -14.06 -0.50
N ALA A 579 26.51 -13.41 0.23
CA ALA A 579 26.27 -13.72 1.64
C ALA A 579 25.81 -15.18 1.84
N ILE A 580 24.92 -15.65 0.98
CA ILE A 580 24.45 -17.05 0.95
C ILE A 580 25.57 -18.01 0.55
N SER A 581 26.38 -17.66 -0.46
CA SER A 581 27.53 -18.49 -0.90
C SER A 581 28.54 -18.68 0.22
N ALA A 582 28.91 -17.61 0.94
CA ALA A 582 29.84 -17.68 2.06
C ALA A 582 29.34 -18.59 3.19
N LEU A 583 28.03 -18.54 3.48
CA LEU A 583 27.37 -19.39 4.46
C LEU A 583 27.29 -20.85 3.99
N ILE A 584 27.02 -21.08 2.70
CA ILE A 584 26.98 -22.41 2.08
C ILE A 584 28.36 -23.08 2.07
N VAL A 585 29.42 -22.35 1.72
CA VAL A 585 30.80 -22.86 1.74
C VAL A 585 31.26 -23.26 3.15
N GLN A 586 30.70 -22.62 4.19
CA GLN A 586 30.96 -22.95 5.60
C GLN A 586 30.10 -24.13 6.11
N HIS A 587 29.12 -24.62 5.33
CA HIS A 587 28.28 -25.73 5.74
C HIS A 587 29.08 -27.05 5.76
N PRO A 588 28.98 -27.89 6.80
CA PRO A 588 29.83 -29.08 6.95
C PRO A 588 29.62 -30.14 5.86
N ASP A 589 28.47 -30.11 5.19
CA ASP A 589 28.10 -31.00 4.10
C ASP A 589 28.34 -30.42 2.69
N TYR A 590 28.90 -29.20 2.60
CA TYR A 590 29.25 -28.60 1.32
C TYR A 590 30.24 -29.49 0.55
N GLY A 591 29.95 -29.70 -0.73
CA GLY A 591 30.70 -30.62 -1.60
C GLY A 591 30.46 -32.12 -1.33
N LYS A 592 29.92 -32.52 -0.17
CA LYS A 592 29.61 -33.93 0.16
C LYS A 592 28.26 -34.39 -0.38
N ARG A 593 27.25 -33.52 -0.32
CA ARG A 593 25.91 -33.74 -0.87
C ARG A 593 25.34 -32.44 -1.44
N LYS A 594 24.22 -32.54 -2.13
CA LYS A 594 23.41 -31.38 -2.54
C LYS A 594 22.84 -30.72 -1.28
N LEU A 595 22.95 -29.39 -1.19
CA LEU A 595 22.36 -28.62 -0.08
C LEU A 595 21.04 -27.98 -0.48
N SER A 596 20.05 -27.93 0.41
CA SER A 596 18.74 -27.34 0.15
C SER A 596 18.58 -25.94 0.74
N ILE A 597 17.98 -25.03 -0.02
CA ILE A 597 17.69 -23.65 0.34
C ILE A 597 16.18 -23.43 0.34
N LEU A 598 15.64 -22.83 1.41
CA LEU A 598 14.23 -22.44 1.51
C LEU A 598 14.09 -20.92 1.38
N ASP A 599 13.55 -20.44 0.25
CA ASP A 599 13.33 -19.01 -0.06
C ASP A 599 11.92 -18.58 0.35
N ILE A 600 11.79 -18.04 1.57
CA ILE A 600 10.52 -17.65 2.19
C ILE A 600 10.11 -16.25 1.72
N GLY A 601 8.97 -16.17 1.03
CA GLY A 601 8.49 -14.92 0.41
C GLY A 601 9.19 -14.59 -0.92
N GLY A 602 9.84 -15.56 -1.56
CA GLY A 602 10.58 -15.35 -2.81
C GLY A 602 9.71 -15.00 -4.03
N GLY A 603 8.39 -15.13 -3.93
CA GLY A 603 7.39 -14.72 -4.93
C GLY A 603 7.60 -15.34 -6.32
N LYS A 604 8.17 -14.56 -7.25
CA LYS A 604 8.50 -15.00 -8.61
C LYS A 604 9.87 -15.72 -8.70
N GLY A 605 10.54 -15.97 -7.57
CA GLY A 605 11.81 -16.70 -7.48
C GLY A 605 13.02 -15.95 -8.05
N ASN A 606 13.05 -14.62 -7.97
CA ASN A 606 14.13 -13.83 -8.59
C ASN A 606 15.48 -14.02 -7.89
N LEU A 607 15.50 -14.22 -6.57
CA LEU A 607 16.71 -14.61 -5.83
C LEU A 607 17.08 -16.06 -6.16
N ALA A 608 16.12 -16.99 -6.03
CA ALA A 608 16.31 -18.40 -6.36
C ALA A 608 16.92 -18.63 -7.75
N TYR A 609 16.41 -17.98 -8.81
CA TYR A 609 16.98 -18.07 -10.16
C TYR A 609 18.37 -17.48 -10.32
N HIS A 610 18.82 -16.62 -9.40
CA HIS A 610 20.19 -16.11 -9.43
C HIS A 610 21.12 -17.03 -8.64
N LEU A 611 20.68 -17.52 -7.48
CA LEU A 611 21.38 -18.51 -6.67
C LEU A 611 21.64 -19.80 -7.47
N SER A 612 20.61 -20.35 -8.10
CA SER A 612 20.72 -21.59 -8.88
C SER A 612 21.68 -21.51 -10.07
N ARG A 613 22.14 -20.30 -10.44
CA ARG A 613 23.11 -20.03 -11.52
C ARG A 613 24.50 -19.62 -11.02
N THR A 614 24.66 -19.35 -9.73
CA THR A 614 25.90 -18.84 -9.12
C THR A 614 26.49 -19.78 -8.10
N ILE A 615 25.72 -20.77 -7.63
CA ILE A 615 26.13 -21.77 -6.67
C ILE A 615 25.77 -23.14 -7.26
N ASP A 616 26.77 -23.98 -7.47
CA ASP A 616 26.57 -25.36 -7.91
C ASP A 616 26.11 -26.26 -6.75
N ASN A 617 25.55 -27.42 -7.09
CA ASN A 617 25.17 -28.47 -6.14
C ASN A 617 24.19 -28.02 -5.02
N ILE A 618 23.22 -27.17 -5.38
CA ILE A 618 22.12 -26.76 -4.48
C ILE A 618 20.74 -27.10 -5.06
N GLU A 619 19.75 -27.22 -4.17
CA GLU A 619 18.32 -27.20 -4.48
C GLU A 619 17.68 -25.98 -3.81
N ILE A 620 16.66 -25.39 -4.44
CA ILE A 620 15.98 -24.22 -3.90
C ILE A 620 14.48 -24.45 -3.96
N THR A 621 13.80 -24.32 -2.81
CA THR A 621 12.35 -24.34 -2.72
C THR A 621 11.85 -22.95 -2.37
N VAL A 622 11.12 -22.33 -3.31
CA VAL A 622 10.49 -21.01 -3.14
C VAL A 622 9.10 -21.18 -2.56
N VAL A 623 8.83 -20.59 -1.39
CA VAL A 623 7.53 -20.61 -0.73
C VAL A 623 6.93 -19.20 -0.72
N ASP A 624 5.71 -19.07 -1.24
CA ASP A 624 4.96 -17.80 -1.22
C ASP A 624 3.44 -18.05 -1.27
N ILE A 625 2.66 -17.30 -0.49
CA ILE A 625 1.19 -17.38 -0.48
C ILE A 625 0.57 -16.88 -1.80
N GLY A 626 1.29 -16.04 -2.54
CA GLY A 626 0.91 -15.48 -3.82
C GLY A 626 0.95 -16.52 -4.95
N ALA A 627 -0.09 -17.33 -5.07
CA ALA A 627 -0.21 -18.35 -6.13
C ALA A 627 0.07 -17.83 -7.56
N GLY A 628 -0.29 -16.58 -7.85
CA GLY A 628 0.04 -15.92 -9.12
C GLY A 628 1.54 -15.60 -9.29
N ALA A 629 2.25 -15.25 -8.21
CA ALA A 629 3.69 -15.05 -8.23
C ALA A 629 4.41 -16.40 -8.42
N ILE A 630 4.01 -17.43 -7.67
CA ILE A 630 4.49 -18.82 -7.81
C ILE A 630 4.27 -19.37 -9.22
N LYS A 631 3.06 -19.22 -9.79
CA LYS A 631 2.74 -19.65 -11.17
C LYS A 631 3.61 -18.94 -12.21
N ASN A 632 3.86 -17.65 -12.03
CA ASN A 632 4.77 -16.88 -12.89
C ASN A 632 6.23 -17.28 -12.70
N GLY A 633 6.65 -17.61 -11.46
CA GLY A 633 7.94 -18.21 -11.14
C GLY A 633 8.15 -19.50 -11.91
N ARG A 634 7.27 -20.51 -11.75
CA ARG A 634 7.31 -21.78 -12.49
C ARG A 634 7.36 -21.57 -14.02
N LYS A 635 6.52 -20.68 -14.56
CA LYS A 635 6.53 -20.32 -15.99
C LYS A 635 7.87 -19.72 -16.45
N LYS A 636 8.50 -18.85 -15.65
CA LYS A 636 9.82 -18.27 -15.95
C LYS A 636 10.88 -19.37 -16.05
N GLY A 637 10.88 -20.32 -15.12
CA GLY A 637 11.78 -21.48 -15.14
C GLY A 637 11.61 -22.34 -16.38
N LEU A 638 10.36 -22.66 -16.74
CA LEU A 638 10.03 -23.45 -17.94
C LEU A 638 10.51 -22.80 -19.25
N ARG A 639 10.70 -21.48 -19.28
CA ARG A 639 11.32 -20.78 -20.42
C ARG A 639 12.84 -20.87 -20.39
N ILE A 640 13.45 -20.70 -19.22
CA ILE A 640 14.90 -20.80 -19.03
C ILE A 640 15.43 -22.17 -19.45
N SER A 641 14.78 -23.27 -19.02
CA SER A 641 15.24 -24.63 -19.38
C SER A 641 15.09 -24.97 -20.87
N ARG A 642 14.11 -24.36 -21.56
CA ARG A 642 13.91 -24.55 -23.00
C ARG A 642 14.96 -23.79 -23.81
N GLY A 643 15.56 -22.74 -23.27
CA GLY A 643 16.52 -21.87 -23.95
C GLY A 643 17.95 -22.40 -24.07
N LYS A 644 18.20 -23.72 -23.97
CA LYS A 644 19.52 -24.39 -23.95
C LYS A 644 20.53 -23.92 -22.87
N MET A 645 20.24 -22.88 -22.08
CA MET A 645 21.14 -22.43 -21.02
C MET A 645 21.24 -23.45 -19.87
N LYS A 646 22.47 -23.73 -19.43
CA LYS A 646 22.72 -24.31 -18.11
C LYS A 646 22.56 -23.23 -17.02
N PRO A 647 22.19 -23.62 -15.79
CA PRO A 647 21.83 -24.97 -15.34
C PRO A 647 20.33 -25.29 -15.52
N PRO A 648 19.94 -26.58 -15.49
CA PRO A 648 18.56 -27.01 -15.70
C PRO A 648 17.60 -26.58 -14.57
N LEU A 649 16.30 -26.58 -14.91
CA LEU A 649 15.18 -26.21 -14.04
C LEU A 649 15.08 -27.02 -12.73
N SER A 650 15.66 -28.21 -12.69
CA SER A 650 15.62 -29.18 -11.58
C SER A 650 16.31 -28.72 -10.28
N MET A 651 16.70 -27.44 -10.20
CA MET A 651 17.26 -26.80 -9.02
C MET A 651 16.31 -25.80 -8.36
N VAL A 652 15.16 -25.44 -8.96
CA VAL A 652 14.22 -24.47 -8.36
C VAL A 652 12.77 -24.99 -8.35
N ASN A 653 12.35 -25.47 -7.19
CA ASN A 653 10.97 -25.80 -6.86
C ASN A 653 10.20 -24.55 -6.41
N PHE A 654 8.89 -24.55 -6.64
CA PHE A 654 8.00 -23.47 -6.19
C PHE A 654 6.76 -24.07 -5.55
N GLN A 655 6.38 -23.59 -4.36
CA GLN A 655 5.22 -24.05 -3.62
C GLN A 655 4.35 -22.87 -3.18
N VAL A 656 3.03 -23.04 -3.32
CA VAL A 656 2.06 -22.13 -2.70
C VAL A 656 1.80 -22.67 -1.30
N ALA A 657 2.25 -21.95 -0.27
CA ALA A 657 2.01 -22.29 1.12
C ALA A 657 2.03 -21.02 2.00
N ASP A 658 1.38 -21.11 3.17
CA ASP A 658 1.44 -20.08 4.19
C ASP A 658 2.43 -20.51 5.29
N ALA A 659 3.59 -19.87 5.31
CA ALA A 659 4.64 -20.15 6.28
C ALA A 659 4.26 -19.78 7.73
N SER A 660 3.15 -19.07 7.97
CA SER A 660 2.68 -18.67 9.31
C SER A 660 1.71 -19.66 9.97
N ILE A 661 1.11 -20.57 9.20
CA ILE A 661 0.09 -21.52 9.67
C ILE A 661 0.68 -22.92 9.77
N SER A 662 1.25 -23.42 8.68
CA SER A 662 1.88 -24.74 8.65
C SER A 662 3.37 -24.64 8.98
N MET A 663 3.82 -25.48 9.89
CA MET A 663 5.21 -25.91 9.86
C MET A 663 5.50 -26.52 8.49
N LEU A 664 6.54 -26.02 7.81
CA LEU A 664 6.92 -26.48 6.46
C LEU A 664 7.73 -27.79 6.55
N ASP A 665 7.25 -28.76 7.32
CA ASP A 665 8.02 -29.95 7.74
C ASP A 665 8.29 -30.93 6.61
N GLY A 666 7.46 -30.93 5.57
CA GLY A 666 7.73 -31.65 4.33
C GLY A 666 8.79 -31.00 3.43
N ILE A 667 9.49 -29.95 3.89
CA ILE A 667 10.53 -29.23 3.15
C ILE A 667 11.84 -29.22 3.95
N GLU A 668 12.73 -30.15 3.59
CA GLU A 668 14.12 -30.17 4.07
C GLU A 668 14.89 -28.95 3.59
N ALA A 669 15.60 -28.28 4.50
CA ALA A 669 16.35 -27.05 4.24
C ALA A 669 17.63 -27.01 5.07
N ASP A 670 18.79 -26.83 4.45
CA ASP A 670 20.06 -26.53 5.14
C ASP A 670 20.24 -25.03 5.41
N VAL A 671 19.62 -24.20 4.57
CA VAL A 671 19.70 -22.73 4.65
C VAL A 671 18.33 -22.10 4.41
N ILE A 672 17.91 -21.18 5.28
CA ILE A 672 16.77 -20.30 5.02
C ILE A 672 17.23 -18.97 4.45
N VAL A 673 16.58 -18.54 3.37
CA VAL A 673 16.80 -17.23 2.76
C VAL A 673 15.47 -16.49 2.65
N ALA A 674 15.50 -15.17 2.82
CA ALA A 674 14.29 -14.36 2.68
C ALA A 674 14.66 -12.92 2.28
N LEU A 675 14.43 -12.57 1.00
CA LEU A 675 14.79 -11.26 0.45
C LEU A 675 13.55 -10.38 0.24
N HIS A 676 13.57 -9.17 0.83
CA HIS A 676 12.39 -8.32 0.96
C HIS A 676 11.24 -9.00 1.70
N VAL A 677 11.58 -9.72 2.77
CA VAL A 677 10.60 -10.27 3.68
C VAL A 677 10.12 -9.14 4.60
N CYS A 678 8.92 -8.61 4.32
CA CYS A 678 8.43 -7.39 4.98
C CYS A 678 7.58 -7.72 6.23
N GLY A 679 7.82 -6.98 7.31
CA GLY A 679 7.04 -7.00 8.55
C GLY A 679 7.16 -8.32 9.30
N HIS A 680 6.04 -8.82 9.80
CA HIS A 680 5.98 -10.05 10.61
C HIS A 680 6.44 -11.31 9.84
N LEU A 681 6.45 -11.31 8.50
CA LEU A 681 6.98 -12.43 7.72
C LEU A 681 8.49 -12.62 7.97
N THR A 682 9.22 -11.56 8.37
CA THR A 682 10.64 -11.67 8.79
C THR A 682 10.76 -12.58 10.01
N ASP A 683 9.84 -12.39 10.97
CA ASP A 683 9.84 -13.10 12.24
C ASP A 683 9.42 -14.56 12.03
N VAL A 684 8.49 -14.83 11.11
CA VAL A 684 8.15 -16.19 10.64
C VAL A 684 9.36 -16.89 9.99
N ALA A 685 10.12 -16.20 9.13
CA ALA A 685 11.31 -16.77 8.51
C ALA A 685 12.43 -17.06 9.55
N LEU A 686 12.62 -16.16 10.52
CA LEU A 686 13.54 -16.34 11.64
C LEU A 686 13.12 -17.53 12.54
N PHE A 687 11.83 -17.68 12.80
CA PHE A 687 11.30 -18.83 13.55
C PHE A 687 11.58 -20.15 12.83
N HIS A 688 11.35 -20.24 11.51
CA HIS A 688 11.64 -21.45 10.73
C HIS A 688 13.12 -21.84 10.74
N ALA A 689 14.04 -20.85 10.81
CA ALA A 689 15.48 -21.10 10.93
C ALA A 689 15.88 -21.53 12.35
N PHE A 690 15.30 -20.90 13.37
CA PHE A 690 15.50 -21.26 14.78
C PHE A 690 14.98 -22.67 15.10
N HIS A 691 13.75 -22.99 14.70
CA HIS A 691 13.10 -24.26 15.04
C HIS A 691 13.89 -25.44 14.47
N ARG A 692 14.18 -25.40 13.16
CA ARG A 692 15.01 -26.40 12.46
C ARG A 692 16.47 -26.38 12.90
N ASN A 693 16.93 -25.33 13.59
CA ASN A 693 18.32 -25.12 13.92
C ASN A 693 19.21 -25.16 12.66
N ILE A 694 18.88 -24.31 11.67
CA ILE A 694 19.61 -24.16 10.40
C ILE A 694 20.10 -22.73 10.14
N SER A 695 21.12 -22.60 9.31
CA SER A 695 21.76 -21.32 8.98
C SER A 695 20.81 -20.44 8.14
N PHE A 696 20.98 -19.11 8.18
CA PHE A 696 20.06 -18.21 7.45
C PHE A 696 20.64 -16.88 6.97
N VAL A 697 20.04 -16.32 5.93
CA VAL A 697 20.25 -14.93 5.46
C VAL A 697 18.90 -14.25 5.21
N ILE A 698 18.55 -13.26 6.01
CA ILE A 698 17.21 -12.65 6.04
C ILE A 698 17.30 -11.13 5.90
N VAL A 699 16.65 -10.54 4.89
CA VAL A 699 16.71 -9.10 4.57
C VAL A 699 15.33 -8.44 4.78
N PRO A 700 15.09 -7.81 5.95
CA PRO A 700 13.87 -7.05 6.20
C PRO A 700 13.83 -5.74 5.39
N CYS A 701 12.65 -5.42 4.85
CA CYS A 701 12.40 -4.26 3.98
C CYS A 701 11.51 -3.20 4.65
N CYS A 702 10.29 -3.60 4.96
CA CYS A 702 9.31 -2.82 5.71
C CYS A 702 9.09 -3.52 7.06
N PHE A 703 8.59 -2.80 8.05
CA PHE A 703 8.42 -3.27 9.42
C PHE A 703 6.95 -3.24 9.87
N LYS A 704 6.09 -2.44 9.21
CA LYS A 704 4.64 -2.38 9.51
C LYS A 704 3.77 -3.34 8.68
N SER A 705 4.31 -3.97 7.64
CA SER A 705 3.56 -4.90 6.77
C SER A 705 3.16 -6.21 7.48
N ASN A 706 2.20 -6.93 6.91
CA ASN A 706 1.86 -8.30 7.27
C ASN A 706 1.55 -8.53 8.77
N SER A 707 1.03 -7.50 9.47
CA SER A 707 0.83 -7.52 10.93
C SER A 707 -0.14 -8.59 11.44
N HIS A 708 -0.93 -9.20 10.55
CA HIS A 708 -1.83 -10.31 10.83
C HIS A 708 -1.12 -11.67 10.95
N LEU A 709 0.12 -11.80 10.45
CA LEU A 709 0.87 -13.04 10.57
C LEU A 709 1.27 -13.29 12.02
N LYS A 710 1.01 -14.50 12.48
CA LYS A 710 1.47 -15.06 13.76
C LYS A 710 2.71 -15.94 13.52
N ILE A 711 3.46 -16.24 14.57
CA ILE A 711 4.54 -17.23 14.56
C ILE A 711 3.92 -18.62 14.73
N PRO A 712 4.25 -19.64 13.90
CA PRO A 712 3.76 -20.99 14.14
C PRO A 712 4.10 -21.48 15.55
N SER A 713 3.24 -22.30 16.15
CA SER A 713 3.48 -22.90 17.46
C SER A 713 3.80 -24.38 17.30
N ASP A 714 4.73 -24.89 18.10
CA ASP A 714 5.04 -26.33 18.19
C ASP A 714 3.89 -27.15 18.83
N SER A 715 2.83 -26.48 19.29
CA SER A 715 1.66 -27.10 19.91
C SER A 715 0.65 -27.63 18.88
N SER A 716 0.14 -28.84 19.11
CA SER A 716 -0.90 -29.50 18.31
C SER A 716 -2.21 -28.72 18.16
N SER A 717 -2.42 -27.67 18.95
CA SER A 717 -3.53 -26.72 18.78
C SER A 717 -3.50 -25.93 17.46
N GLY A 718 -2.35 -25.87 16.78
CA GLY A 718 -2.18 -25.13 15.52
C GLY A 718 -2.30 -23.60 15.63
N GLU A 719 -2.63 -23.07 16.81
CA GLU A 719 -2.75 -21.62 16.99
C GLU A 719 -1.37 -20.98 17.13
N GLY A 720 -0.99 -20.19 16.12
CA GLY A 720 0.24 -19.40 16.16
C GLY A 720 0.23 -18.31 17.25
N ARG A 721 1.42 -17.88 17.66
CA ARG A 721 1.63 -16.85 18.70
C ARG A 721 1.85 -15.46 18.11
N PRO A 722 1.36 -14.38 18.71
CA PRO A 722 1.71 -13.01 18.32
C PRO A 722 3.23 -12.77 18.29
N VAL A 723 3.71 -12.03 17.29
CA VAL A 723 5.15 -11.76 17.09
C VAL A 723 5.80 -11.09 18.31
N ASN A 724 5.10 -10.16 18.96
CA ASN A 724 5.60 -9.48 20.15
C ASN A 724 5.79 -10.44 21.34
N GLU A 725 4.92 -11.45 21.49
CA GLU A 725 5.07 -12.47 22.53
C GLU A 725 6.25 -13.40 22.22
N TRP A 726 6.40 -13.82 20.96
CA TRP A 726 7.55 -14.64 20.55
C TRP A 726 8.88 -13.89 20.71
N LEU A 727 8.93 -12.60 20.40
CA LEU A 727 10.09 -11.73 20.65
C LEU A 727 10.27 -11.35 22.14
N GLU A 728 9.28 -11.62 22.98
CA GLU A 728 9.20 -11.25 24.40
C GLU A 728 9.36 -9.73 24.61
N ILE A 729 8.58 -8.96 23.86
CA ILE A 729 8.51 -7.49 23.92
C ILE A 729 7.05 -7.05 24.13
N PRO A 730 6.76 -6.01 24.94
CA PRO A 730 5.41 -5.45 25.05
C PRO A 730 4.86 -5.04 23.67
N ALA A 731 3.58 -5.35 23.42
CA ALA A 731 2.93 -5.05 22.14
C ALA A 731 2.96 -3.55 21.78
N GLU A 732 2.88 -2.70 22.81
CA GLU A 732 2.96 -1.25 22.70
C GLU A 732 4.36 -0.79 22.23
N ASP A 733 5.42 -1.23 22.91
CA ASP A 733 6.82 -0.97 22.52
C ASP A 733 7.07 -1.41 21.06
N TRP A 734 6.58 -2.59 20.69
CA TRP A 734 6.70 -3.12 19.33
C TRP A 734 5.98 -2.26 18.29
N SER A 735 4.79 -1.73 18.64
CA SER A 735 4.05 -0.78 17.79
C SER A 735 4.84 0.52 17.58
N GLN A 736 5.41 1.08 18.66
CA GLN A 736 6.21 2.29 18.60
C GLN A 736 7.48 2.10 17.76
N LEU A 737 8.22 1.01 17.95
CA LEU A 737 9.42 0.69 17.14
C LEU A 737 9.08 0.54 15.66
N LYS A 738 8.00 -0.18 15.32
CA LYS A 738 7.52 -0.28 13.93
C LYS A 738 7.15 1.09 13.35
N SER A 739 6.56 1.99 14.14
CA SER A 739 6.27 3.36 13.71
C SER A 739 7.56 4.16 13.46
N ILE A 740 8.57 4.03 14.33
CA ILE A 740 9.86 4.74 14.17
C ILE A 740 10.59 4.24 12.93
N ALA A 741 10.65 2.92 12.74
CA ALA A 741 11.26 2.27 11.60
C ALA A 741 10.59 2.63 10.25
N GLU A 742 9.37 3.17 10.25
CA GLU A 742 8.64 3.60 9.05
C GLU A 742 8.49 5.12 8.91
N ILE A 743 9.18 5.93 9.74
CA ILE A 743 9.22 7.38 9.57
C ILE A 743 9.75 7.71 8.18
N GLN A 744 8.92 8.39 7.39
CA GLN A 744 9.28 8.96 6.10
C GLN A 744 10.00 10.29 6.28
N GLY A 745 10.90 10.65 5.35
CA GLY A 745 11.64 11.92 5.40
C GLY A 745 12.75 12.03 6.47
N ASN A 746 12.91 11.03 7.34
CA ASN A 746 14.03 10.98 8.30
C ASN A 746 14.62 9.56 8.37
N ILE A 747 15.46 9.22 7.40
CA ILE A 747 16.12 7.91 7.25
C ILE A 747 17.03 7.62 8.46
N SER A 748 17.63 8.63 9.10
CA SER A 748 18.42 8.42 10.33
C SER A 748 17.59 7.79 11.46
N LYS A 749 16.43 8.37 11.80
CA LYS A 749 15.50 7.80 12.79
C LYS A 749 14.88 6.49 12.32
N SER A 750 14.54 6.40 11.03
CA SER A 750 14.05 5.18 10.38
C SER A 750 15.05 4.03 10.59
N ASN A 751 16.32 4.23 10.21
CA ASN A 751 17.40 3.25 10.35
C ASN A 751 17.67 2.91 11.81
N LEU A 752 17.63 3.87 12.74
CA LEU A 752 17.73 3.59 14.17
C LEU A 752 16.63 2.63 14.64
N GLY A 753 15.37 2.86 14.24
CA GLY A 753 14.26 1.94 14.52
C GLY A 753 14.47 0.57 13.89
N MET A 754 14.90 0.50 12.63
CA MET A 754 15.23 -0.76 11.95
C MET A 754 16.32 -1.56 12.66
N ARG A 755 17.41 -0.88 13.07
CA ARG A 755 18.55 -1.49 13.77
C ARG A 755 18.12 -2.08 15.11
N LEU A 756 17.32 -1.35 15.88
CA LEU A 756 16.77 -1.84 17.14
C LEU A 756 15.84 -3.04 16.94
N ILE A 757 14.96 -3.02 15.93
CA ILE A 757 14.11 -4.19 15.62
C ILE A 757 14.96 -5.41 15.26
N CYS A 758 16.00 -5.25 14.44
CA CYS A 758 16.91 -6.34 14.10
C CYS A 758 17.70 -6.84 15.33
N GLY A 759 18.09 -5.94 16.24
CA GLY A 759 18.72 -6.29 17.52
C GLY A 759 17.77 -7.03 18.49
N ILE A 760 16.49 -6.67 18.53
CA ILE A 760 15.46 -7.37 19.31
C ILE A 760 15.24 -8.79 18.76
N ARG A 761 15.12 -8.92 17.43
CA ARG A 761 15.04 -10.21 16.74
C ARG A 761 16.27 -11.07 17.03
N ALA A 762 17.47 -10.51 16.95
CA ALA A 762 18.71 -11.20 17.30
C ALA A 762 18.74 -11.66 18.77
N ASN A 763 18.29 -10.81 19.69
CA ASN A 763 18.22 -11.12 21.12
C ASN A 763 17.18 -12.21 21.45
N ALA A 764 16.06 -12.25 20.74
CA ALA A 764 15.07 -13.31 20.87
C ALA A 764 15.64 -14.66 20.40
N ILE A 765 16.32 -14.68 19.25
CA ILE A 765 16.98 -15.90 18.73
C ILE A 765 18.06 -16.39 19.71
N GLN A 766 18.96 -15.51 20.17
CA GLN A 766 20.03 -15.92 21.09
C GLN A 766 19.47 -16.52 22.39
N ARG A 767 18.49 -15.86 23.04
CA ARG A 767 17.91 -16.36 24.30
C ARG A 767 17.23 -17.72 24.12
N LYS A 768 16.52 -17.94 23.01
CA LYS A 768 15.85 -19.22 22.75
C LYS A 768 16.85 -20.33 22.39
N LEU A 769 17.97 -20.02 21.74
CA LEU A 769 19.07 -20.98 21.52
C LEU A 769 19.75 -21.37 22.83
N GLN A 770 20.04 -20.40 23.71
CA GLN A 770 20.57 -20.65 25.06
C GLN A 770 19.64 -21.55 25.87
N ALA A 771 18.33 -21.26 25.87
CA ALA A 771 17.33 -22.09 26.55
C ALA A 771 17.22 -23.52 25.98
N LYS A 772 17.42 -23.72 24.66
CA LYS A 772 17.34 -25.03 24.00
C LYS A 772 18.58 -25.91 24.24
N THR A 773 19.75 -25.32 24.44
CA THR A 773 21.03 -26.05 24.39
C THR A 773 21.62 -26.44 25.74
N SER A 774 21.23 -25.77 26.84
CA SER A 774 21.75 -26.00 28.20
C SER A 774 23.28 -25.83 28.40
N VAL A 775 24.04 -25.51 27.34
CA VAL A 775 25.48 -25.27 27.40
C VAL A 775 25.74 -23.77 27.49
N ASP A 776 26.49 -23.35 28.50
CA ASP A 776 26.90 -21.96 28.71
C ASP A 776 28.00 -21.55 27.72
N CYS A 777 27.65 -21.47 26.43
CA CYS A 777 28.57 -21.01 25.39
C CYS A 777 28.63 -19.47 25.43
N GLY A 778 29.67 -18.91 26.05
CA GLY A 778 29.91 -17.45 26.05
C GLY A 778 30.02 -16.82 24.65
N ASP A 779 30.18 -17.64 23.60
CA ASP A 779 30.48 -17.22 22.23
C ASP A 779 29.24 -17.16 21.29
N TYR A 780 28.00 -17.24 21.80
CA TYR A 780 26.79 -17.08 20.96
C TYR A 780 26.70 -15.73 20.22
N ALA A 781 27.50 -14.73 20.59
CA ALA A 781 27.59 -13.47 19.86
C ALA A 781 28.18 -13.63 18.43
N SER A 782 29.02 -14.66 18.20
CA SER A 782 29.55 -14.97 16.87
C SER A 782 28.51 -15.58 15.91
N PHE A 783 27.46 -16.20 16.45
CA PHE A 783 26.43 -16.92 15.71
C PHE A 783 25.60 -16.01 14.79
N LEU A 784 25.24 -14.80 15.25
CA LEU A 784 24.29 -13.93 14.56
C LEU A 784 24.90 -12.56 14.32
N ARG A 785 25.11 -12.21 13.04
CA ARG A 785 25.58 -10.89 12.61
C ARG A 785 24.46 -10.10 11.95
N ILE A 786 24.23 -8.87 12.42
CA ILE A 786 23.48 -7.88 11.64
C ILE A 786 24.48 -7.21 10.70
N SER A 787 24.29 -7.39 9.41
CA SER A 787 25.14 -6.80 8.37
C SER A 787 24.38 -5.69 7.65
N SER A 788 25.08 -4.67 7.15
CA SER A 788 24.52 -3.76 6.15
C SER A 788 25.11 -4.03 4.77
N PHE A 789 24.35 -3.77 3.72
CA PHE A 789 24.85 -3.70 2.35
C PHE A 789 24.86 -2.23 1.86
N PRO A 790 25.57 -1.90 0.77
CA PRO A 790 25.63 -0.54 0.24
C PRO A 790 24.23 0.09 0.04
N VAL A 791 24.00 1.22 0.72
CA VAL A 791 22.71 1.94 0.75
C VAL A 791 22.25 2.46 -0.63
N GLN A 792 23.19 2.51 -1.56
CA GLN A 792 23.02 2.66 -3.01
C GLN A 792 21.98 1.66 -3.57
N TYR A 793 21.97 0.43 -3.07
CA TYR A 793 21.09 -0.64 -3.56
C TYR A 793 19.67 -0.51 -2.97
N SER A 794 19.57 -0.12 -1.71
CA SER A 794 18.31 0.12 -0.98
C SER A 794 18.58 1.04 0.22
N THR A 795 17.70 1.99 0.51
CA THR A 795 17.72 2.72 1.80
C THR A 795 17.34 1.84 2.99
N ARG A 796 16.74 0.68 2.72
CA ARG A 796 16.48 -0.40 3.69
C ARG A 796 17.55 -1.48 3.47
N ASN A 797 18.71 -1.32 4.10
CA ASN A 797 19.93 -2.06 3.77
C ASN A 797 20.42 -3.07 4.82
N LEU A 798 19.59 -3.42 5.80
CA LEU A 798 19.98 -4.38 6.85
C LEU A 798 19.70 -5.82 6.43
N ALA A 799 20.60 -6.72 6.84
CA ALA A 799 20.49 -8.16 6.70
C ALA A 799 20.83 -8.84 8.03
N MET A 800 20.06 -9.85 8.42
CA MET A 800 20.37 -10.73 9.54
C MET A 800 20.97 -12.02 9.00
N ILE A 801 22.18 -12.36 9.44
CA ILE A 801 22.91 -13.56 9.01
C ILE A 801 23.14 -14.43 10.24
N GLY A 802 22.66 -15.68 10.19
CA GLY A 802 22.86 -16.68 11.23
C GLY A 802 23.75 -17.81 10.72
N TYR A 803 24.86 -18.04 11.41
CA TYR A 803 25.81 -19.12 11.14
C TYR A 803 25.61 -20.22 12.17
N LEU A 804 25.24 -21.42 11.72
CA LEU A 804 25.10 -22.55 12.62
C LEU A 804 26.39 -23.35 12.73
N ASN A 805 26.85 -23.49 13.96
CA ASN A 805 28.13 -24.11 14.26
C ASN A 805 28.01 -25.64 14.10
N ALA A 806 28.61 -26.16 13.03
CA ALA A 806 28.59 -27.58 12.66
C ALA A 806 29.04 -28.55 13.77
N ARG A 807 29.75 -28.05 14.80
CA ARG A 807 30.38 -28.86 15.84
C ARG A 807 29.45 -29.47 16.88
N SER A 808 28.15 -29.16 16.88
CA SER A 808 27.19 -29.68 17.88
C SER A 808 26.23 -30.77 17.37
N ILE A 809 26.24 -31.14 16.08
CA ILE A 809 25.46 -32.28 15.55
C ILE A 809 26.33 -33.54 15.58
N GLY A 810 26.80 -33.86 16.79
CA GLY A 810 27.71 -34.96 17.09
C GLY A 810 27.26 -35.74 18.33
N LYS A 811 25.98 -36.14 18.35
CA LYS A 811 25.40 -37.17 19.22
C LYS A 811 24.27 -37.87 18.47
#